data_AF-A0A7X0E811-F1
#
_entry.id   AF-A0A7X0E811-F1
#
_cell.length_a   1.000
_cell.length_b   1.000
_cell.length_c   1.000
_cell.angle_alpha   90.00
_cell.angle_beta   90.00
_cell.angle_gamma   90.00
#
_symmetry.space_group_name_H-M   'P 1'
#
loop_
_entity.id
_entity.type
_entity.pdbx_description
1 polymer ?
#
loop_
_entity_poly.entity_id
_entity_poly.type
_entity_poly.pdbx_seq_one_letter_code
_entity_poly.pdbx_strand_id
1 'polypeptide(L)'
;MQLYAGMAGNFVQAATHNAIALRLSDAFFEHFRYRPSPGEFQSWQNSLKSLASVIEIGQLRDSGVLLEFQLPLTSRRLDALITGSHGKRQRGVIVELKQWSQSELGSADDLLRTWVGGSHRDVLHPSVQANQYRRYLTDMHEAFQGEDRVSLDACAYLHNYHPEGVDPLFDERSEAVRRLVPVFTGGDTTRLAEHLVDHLGLDGGEEALSRIVNSRYRPAKKLLAHVGQVIRQEPAFVLLDEQQIIFSQVRSAVESAVRDHRKHVFLVHGGPGTGKSVLALNLLAELSTQGLNAQHATGSKAFTRTLQKIVGTRAGQQFRFFNNFVHASHNDIDVLICDEAHRIRSTSNHRFTKKADKSERPQMQELIESAKVTVFLVDDQQVVRPNEIGTSTLIREFASRQQCMLHESRLEAQFRCSGSEAFVGWVDNTLSVRKTAHPIFDQAQETFEILIVESPEILDTAIRGKAAEGHSARLVAGYCWPWSTTLAADGQLEKDVKIGDFERPWNARADMKGLPAGIPKSDFWAHDAAGIEQIGCIYTAQGFEFDYVGVIWGRDLRYDPATSEWIGDRAVSQDGEVKRRAEGFLALVKNTYRVLLSRGMKGCYIYFEDRETEKFVRSRIENLGLAPKLSIDKPIREMVPETPMFDSRPFQVLPGRDVRPWENAVPLLDLKIAAGDFSDAQSLEEDALEWVTLPDHIRPQPGQFVAQVVGDSMNRRVPNGTWALFTTSMRGSRQGKVVLAQRRELGDPDESGRYTLKIYDARKHEDDSGIVYESVTLRPDSTDERYQAISIDLHDDDQARIIAILVLTLV
;
A
#
# COMPACT_ATOMS: atom_id res chain seq x y z
N MET A 1 -1.96 -7.59 -10.22
CA MET A 1 -2.33 -8.96 -10.63
C MET A 1 -3.63 -8.91 -11.42
N GLN A 2 -3.78 -9.77 -12.42
CA GLN A 2 -4.98 -9.97 -13.20
C GLN A 2 -5.01 -11.43 -13.67
N LEU A 3 -6.19 -12.02 -13.85
CA LEU A 3 -6.30 -13.38 -14.39
C LEU A 3 -6.37 -13.40 -15.92
N TYR A 4 -6.73 -12.28 -16.54
CA TYR A 4 -6.71 -12.12 -17.98
C TYR A 4 -6.43 -10.66 -18.36
N ALA A 5 -5.58 -10.47 -19.38
CA ALA A 5 -5.38 -9.21 -20.08
C ALA A 5 -5.27 -9.50 -21.58
N GLY A 6 -6.03 -8.78 -22.41
CA GLY A 6 -5.92 -8.91 -23.86
C GLY A 6 -6.97 -8.13 -24.62
N MET A 7 -6.91 -8.20 -25.95
CA MET A 7 -7.90 -7.57 -26.82
C MET A 7 -9.27 -8.25 -26.71
N ALA A 8 -10.33 -7.45 -26.75
CA ALA A 8 -11.71 -7.87 -26.61
C ALA A 8 -12.12 -8.93 -27.65
N GLY A 9 -11.61 -8.85 -28.88
CA GLY A 9 -11.85 -9.88 -29.91
C GLY A 9 -11.37 -11.27 -29.48
N ASN A 10 -10.21 -11.37 -28.84
CA ASN A 10 -9.67 -12.64 -28.32
C ASN A 10 -10.50 -13.14 -27.13
N PHE A 11 -10.94 -12.22 -26.27
CA PHE A 11 -11.85 -12.53 -25.17
C PHE A 11 -13.18 -13.08 -25.67
N VAL A 12 -13.83 -12.43 -26.63
CA VAL A 12 -15.10 -12.87 -27.24
C VAL A 12 -14.95 -14.24 -27.88
N GLN A 13 -13.86 -14.48 -28.62
CA GLN A 13 -13.59 -15.80 -29.19
C GLN A 13 -13.46 -16.86 -28.09
N ALA A 14 -12.69 -16.59 -27.03
CA ALA A 14 -12.52 -17.52 -25.92
C ALA A 14 -13.83 -17.77 -25.16
N ALA A 15 -14.66 -16.75 -24.96
CA ALA A 15 -15.97 -16.87 -24.31
C ALA A 15 -16.94 -17.72 -25.15
N THR A 16 -16.97 -17.51 -26.47
CA THR A 16 -17.80 -18.27 -27.42
C THR A 16 -17.45 -19.75 -27.43
N HIS A 17 -16.17 -20.09 -27.28
CA HIS A 17 -15.69 -21.48 -27.20
C HIS A 17 -15.71 -22.06 -25.77
N ASN A 18 -16.32 -21.37 -24.80
CA ASN A 18 -16.33 -21.76 -23.37
C ASN A 18 -14.92 -21.94 -22.75
N ALA A 19 -13.90 -21.32 -23.33
CA ALA A 19 -12.51 -21.45 -22.91
C ALA A 19 -12.08 -20.39 -21.89
N ILE A 20 -12.76 -19.25 -21.81
CA ILE A 20 -12.32 -18.13 -20.96
C ILE A 20 -12.29 -18.48 -19.47
N ALA A 21 -13.31 -19.15 -18.94
CA ALA A 21 -13.35 -19.57 -17.54
C ALA A 21 -12.25 -20.58 -17.19
N LEU A 22 -11.87 -21.46 -18.14
CA LEU A 22 -10.74 -22.38 -17.97
C LEU A 22 -9.41 -21.61 -17.90
N ARG A 23 -9.21 -20.63 -18.79
CA ARG A 23 -8.02 -19.77 -18.75
C ARG A 23 -7.89 -19.01 -17.44
N LEU A 24 -8.99 -18.44 -16.93
CA LEU A 24 -9.00 -17.80 -15.61
C LEU A 24 -8.69 -18.80 -14.49
N SER A 25 -9.22 -20.02 -14.56
CA SER A 25 -8.94 -21.09 -13.57
C SER A 25 -7.48 -21.53 -13.56
N ASP A 26 -6.85 -21.60 -14.73
CA ASP A 26 -5.43 -21.95 -14.84
C ASP A 26 -4.55 -20.80 -14.34
N ALA A 27 -4.81 -19.56 -14.75
CA ALA A 27 -4.12 -18.37 -14.23
C ALA A 27 -4.31 -18.22 -12.70
N PHE A 28 -5.52 -18.50 -12.20
CA PHE A 28 -5.80 -18.51 -10.76
C PHE A 28 -4.95 -19.57 -10.05
N PHE A 29 -4.89 -20.79 -10.59
CA PHE A 29 -4.08 -21.85 -10.01
C PHE A 29 -2.58 -21.53 -10.05
N GLU A 30 -2.10 -20.92 -11.13
CA GLU A 30 -0.71 -20.49 -11.25
C GLU A 30 -0.35 -19.46 -10.18
N HIS A 31 -1.24 -18.49 -9.93
CA HIS A 31 -1.02 -17.45 -8.94
C HIS A 31 -1.21 -17.94 -7.50
N PHE A 32 -2.35 -18.57 -7.21
CA PHE A 32 -2.76 -18.91 -5.84
C PHE A 32 -2.41 -20.33 -5.40
N ARG A 33 -1.99 -21.21 -6.33
CA ARG A 33 -1.63 -22.63 -6.09
C ARG A 33 -2.76 -23.51 -5.55
N TYR A 34 -4.00 -23.04 -5.60
CA TYR A 34 -5.21 -23.83 -5.39
C TYR A 34 -6.24 -23.52 -6.47
N ARG A 35 -7.23 -24.42 -6.64
CA ARG A 35 -8.27 -24.23 -7.66
C ARG A 35 -9.38 -23.31 -7.14
N PRO A 36 -9.96 -22.46 -8.00
CA PRO A 36 -11.10 -21.63 -7.63
C PRO A 36 -12.29 -22.51 -7.20
N SER A 37 -13.20 -21.95 -6.42
CA SER A 37 -14.38 -22.69 -5.98
C SER A 37 -15.31 -23.02 -7.18
N PRO A 38 -16.14 -24.08 -7.11
CA PRO A 38 -17.10 -24.37 -8.17
C PRO A 38 -18.03 -23.19 -8.49
N GLY A 39 -18.45 -22.44 -7.46
CA GLY A 39 -19.30 -21.25 -7.63
C GLY A 39 -18.58 -20.09 -8.31
N GLU A 40 -17.30 -19.87 -7.99
CA GLU A 40 -16.45 -18.86 -8.65
C GLU A 40 -16.20 -19.22 -10.12
N PHE A 41 -15.89 -20.48 -10.42
CA PHE A 41 -15.75 -20.94 -11.80
C PHE A 41 -17.04 -20.79 -12.61
N GLN A 42 -18.18 -21.18 -12.03
CA GLN A 42 -19.50 -21.00 -12.65
C GLN A 42 -19.82 -19.52 -12.86
N SER A 43 -19.42 -18.65 -11.93
CA SER A 43 -19.57 -17.21 -12.05
C SER A 43 -18.89 -16.68 -13.31
N TRP A 44 -17.61 -17.01 -13.51
CA TRP A 44 -16.89 -16.62 -14.72
C TRP A 44 -17.56 -17.17 -15.98
N GLN A 45 -17.99 -18.43 -15.94
CA GLN A 45 -18.58 -19.08 -17.10
C GLN A 45 -19.89 -18.42 -17.56
N ASN A 46 -20.68 -17.89 -16.63
CA ASN A 46 -21.96 -17.23 -16.92
C ASN A 46 -21.75 -15.75 -17.24
N SER A 47 -21.12 -15.00 -16.34
CA SER A 47 -21.00 -13.54 -16.44
C SER A 47 -20.19 -13.10 -17.65
N LEU A 48 -19.10 -13.80 -17.96
CA LEU A 48 -18.21 -13.41 -19.07
C LEU A 48 -18.82 -13.70 -20.44
N LYS A 49 -19.76 -14.65 -20.55
CA LYS A 49 -20.53 -14.84 -21.79
C LYS A 49 -21.47 -13.66 -22.02
N SER A 50 -22.18 -13.24 -20.98
CA SER A 50 -23.06 -12.07 -21.04
C SER A 50 -22.27 -10.81 -21.43
N LEU A 51 -21.08 -10.61 -20.86
CA LEU A 51 -20.20 -9.51 -21.24
C LEU A 51 -19.69 -9.62 -22.68
N ALA A 52 -19.31 -10.82 -23.14
CA ALA A 52 -18.89 -11.03 -24.52
C ALA A 52 -20.00 -10.69 -25.53
N SER A 53 -21.26 -11.00 -25.23
CA SER A 53 -22.40 -10.60 -26.06
C SER A 53 -22.54 -9.08 -26.16
N VAL A 54 -22.36 -8.35 -25.06
CA VAL A 54 -22.38 -6.87 -25.04
C VAL A 54 -21.26 -6.30 -25.92
N ILE A 55 -20.04 -6.80 -25.78
CA ILE A 55 -18.88 -6.37 -26.59
C ILE A 55 -19.13 -6.62 -28.08
N GLU A 56 -19.70 -7.78 -28.43
CA GLU A 56 -20.00 -8.14 -29.82
C GLU A 56 -21.08 -7.22 -30.42
N ILE A 57 -22.14 -6.90 -29.66
CA ILE A 57 -23.19 -5.96 -30.09
C ILE A 57 -22.62 -4.55 -30.30
N GLY A 58 -21.74 -4.11 -29.40
CA GLY A 58 -21.08 -2.80 -29.49
C GLY A 58 -19.95 -2.74 -30.53
N GLN A 59 -19.61 -3.85 -31.19
CA GLN A 59 -18.46 -3.95 -32.11
C GLN A 59 -17.13 -3.52 -31.46
N LEU A 60 -16.99 -3.72 -30.15
CA LEU A 60 -15.85 -3.28 -29.34
C LEU A 60 -14.66 -4.25 -29.41
N ARG A 61 -14.44 -4.94 -30.53
CA ARG A 61 -13.42 -6.01 -30.64
C ARG A 61 -11.98 -5.50 -30.49
N ASP A 62 -11.75 -4.23 -30.81
CA ASP A 62 -10.45 -3.55 -30.69
C ASP A 62 -10.27 -2.82 -29.34
N SER A 63 -11.21 -2.98 -28.42
CA SER A 63 -11.03 -2.57 -27.02
C SER A 63 -10.07 -3.53 -26.28
N GLY A 64 -9.41 -3.04 -25.24
CA GLY A 64 -8.69 -3.92 -24.30
C GLY A 64 -9.62 -4.43 -23.20
N VAL A 65 -9.34 -5.60 -22.66
CA VAL A 65 -10.10 -6.24 -21.58
C VAL A 65 -9.16 -6.76 -20.51
N LEU A 66 -9.41 -6.34 -19.27
CA LEU A 66 -8.83 -6.89 -18.05
C LEU A 66 -9.94 -7.60 -17.27
N LEU A 67 -9.69 -8.82 -16.82
CA LEU A 67 -10.63 -9.57 -15.98
C LEU A 67 -9.98 -9.95 -14.65
N GLU A 68 -10.78 -9.91 -13.59
CA GLU A 68 -10.35 -10.22 -12.23
C GLU A 68 -9.09 -9.41 -11.87
N PHE A 69 -9.15 -8.10 -12.15
CA PHE A 69 -8.04 -7.18 -11.92
C PHE A 69 -8.00 -6.79 -10.45
N GLN A 70 -6.89 -7.11 -9.80
CA GLN A 70 -6.70 -6.85 -8.37
C GLN A 70 -6.55 -5.36 -8.11
N LEU A 71 -7.34 -4.85 -7.16
CA LEU A 71 -7.21 -3.48 -6.70
C LEU A 71 -5.88 -3.32 -5.95
N PRO A 72 -5.13 -2.21 -6.17
CA PRO A 72 -3.83 -1.99 -5.56
C PRO A 72 -3.84 -2.17 -4.04
N LEU A 73 -2.90 -2.95 -3.50
CA LEU A 73 -2.71 -3.14 -2.06
C LEU A 73 -3.93 -3.74 -1.34
N THR A 74 -4.81 -4.43 -2.08
CA THR A 74 -5.94 -5.16 -1.51
C THR A 74 -6.01 -6.57 -2.08
N SER A 75 -6.68 -7.51 -1.40
CA SER A 75 -7.03 -8.80 -2.01
C SER A 75 -8.29 -8.79 -2.88
N ARG A 76 -8.97 -7.63 -3.01
CA ARG A 76 -10.17 -7.48 -3.85
C ARG A 76 -9.82 -7.35 -5.31
N ARG A 77 -10.74 -7.83 -6.15
CA ARG A 77 -10.64 -7.82 -7.61
C ARG A 77 -11.92 -7.23 -8.18
N LEU A 78 -11.78 -6.42 -9.23
CA LEU A 78 -12.92 -6.02 -10.06
C LEU A 78 -13.18 -7.09 -11.13
N ASP A 79 -14.43 -7.24 -11.55
CA ASP A 79 -14.82 -8.28 -12.49
C ASP A 79 -14.24 -8.04 -13.90
N ALA A 80 -14.49 -6.85 -14.46
CA ALA A 80 -13.99 -6.46 -15.77
C ALA A 80 -13.65 -4.97 -15.86
N LEU A 81 -12.57 -4.66 -16.57
CA LEU A 81 -12.22 -3.30 -17.00
C LEU A 81 -11.96 -3.31 -18.50
N ILE A 82 -12.80 -2.58 -19.24
CA ILE A 82 -12.70 -2.46 -20.70
C ILE A 82 -12.02 -1.13 -21.02
N THR A 83 -11.09 -1.13 -21.96
CA THR A 83 -10.27 0.03 -22.30
C THR A 83 -10.43 0.43 -23.77
N GLY A 84 -10.33 1.72 -24.03
CA GLY A 84 -10.46 2.32 -25.36
C GLY A 84 -9.91 3.73 -25.38
N SER A 85 -10.32 4.49 -26.39
CA SER A 85 -10.00 5.90 -26.54
C SER A 85 -11.16 6.65 -27.19
N HIS A 86 -11.43 7.85 -26.69
CA HIS A 86 -12.38 8.76 -27.32
C HIS A 86 -11.67 10.05 -27.70
N GLY A 87 -11.44 10.25 -29.00
CA GLY A 87 -10.54 11.28 -29.51
C GLY A 87 -9.09 10.95 -29.15
N LYS A 88 -8.35 11.92 -28.59
CA LYS A 88 -6.95 11.71 -28.15
C LYS A 88 -6.84 11.14 -26.73
N ARG A 89 -7.95 10.94 -26.02
CA ARG A 89 -7.95 10.64 -24.59
C ARG A 89 -8.24 9.15 -24.37
N GLN A 90 -7.31 8.48 -23.70
CA GLN A 90 -7.47 7.09 -23.27
C GLN A 90 -8.55 6.98 -22.19
N ARG A 91 -9.34 5.92 -22.25
CA ARG A 91 -10.48 5.70 -21.37
C ARG A 91 -10.57 4.25 -20.92
N GLY A 92 -11.17 4.05 -19.74
CA GLY A 92 -11.51 2.75 -19.20
C GLY A 92 -12.88 2.78 -18.54
N VAL A 93 -13.64 1.70 -18.66
CA VAL A 93 -14.92 1.50 -17.98
C VAL A 93 -14.84 0.21 -17.16
N ILE A 94 -15.00 0.34 -15.85
CA ILE A 94 -15.19 -0.81 -14.95
C ILE A 94 -16.61 -1.33 -15.15
N VAL A 95 -16.76 -2.64 -15.36
CA VAL A 95 -18.05 -3.31 -15.45
C VAL A 95 -18.13 -4.30 -14.30
N GLU A 96 -18.91 -3.95 -13.26
CA GLU A 96 -19.20 -4.84 -12.15
C GLU A 96 -20.32 -5.81 -12.56
N LEU A 97 -20.04 -7.12 -12.55
CA LEU A 97 -20.92 -8.17 -13.03
C LEU A 97 -21.64 -8.84 -11.87
N LYS A 98 -22.97 -8.83 -11.90
CA LYS A 98 -23.80 -9.50 -10.89
C LYS A 98 -24.70 -10.54 -11.52
N GLN A 99 -24.75 -11.70 -10.87
CA GLN A 99 -25.59 -12.84 -11.28
C GLN A 99 -26.96 -12.87 -10.60
N TRP A 100 -27.36 -11.78 -9.95
CA TRP A 100 -28.61 -11.73 -9.19
C TRP A 100 -29.81 -11.93 -10.11
N SER A 101 -30.77 -12.72 -9.65
CA SER A 101 -32.07 -12.88 -10.30
C SER A 101 -33.18 -12.08 -9.60
N GLN A 102 -33.01 -11.78 -8.32
CA GLN A 102 -33.99 -11.09 -7.47
C GLN A 102 -33.28 -10.26 -6.40
N SER A 103 -33.94 -9.22 -5.92
CA SER A 103 -33.49 -8.41 -4.80
C SER A 103 -34.66 -7.96 -3.94
N GLU A 104 -34.37 -7.68 -2.68
CA GLU A 104 -35.24 -7.08 -1.69
C GLU A 104 -34.59 -5.80 -1.17
N LEU A 105 -35.39 -4.97 -0.50
CA LEU A 105 -34.90 -3.79 0.19
C LEU A 105 -33.98 -4.18 1.36
N GLY A 106 -32.78 -3.60 1.38
CA GLY A 106 -31.81 -3.81 2.46
C GLY A 106 -32.10 -2.97 3.71
N SER A 107 -31.24 -3.13 4.71
CA SER A 107 -31.33 -2.41 5.99
C SER A 107 -30.97 -0.92 5.94
N ALA A 108 -30.37 -0.45 4.85
CA ALA A 108 -30.02 0.95 4.62
C ALA A 108 -30.24 1.34 3.15
N ASP A 109 -30.24 2.64 2.86
CA ASP A 109 -30.59 3.20 1.54
C ASP A 109 -29.65 2.76 0.40
N ASP A 110 -28.39 2.48 0.75
CA ASP A 110 -27.34 2.03 -0.17
C ASP A 110 -27.18 0.50 -0.18
N LEU A 111 -28.07 -0.22 0.50
CA LEU A 111 -28.05 -1.68 0.64
C LEU A 111 -29.29 -2.32 0.02
N LEU A 112 -29.05 -3.47 -0.61
CA LEU A 112 -30.08 -4.40 -1.05
C LEU A 112 -29.91 -5.72 -0.32
N ARG A 113 -30.95 -6.55 -0.29
CA ARG A 113 -30.90 -7.89 0.26
C ARG A 113 -31.14 -8.92 -0.83
N THR A 114 -30.26 -9.90 -0.96
CA THR A 114 -30.41 -10.96 -1.98
C THR A 114 -29.74 -12.26 -1.53
N TRP A 115 -29.98 -13.34 -2.27
CA TRP A 115 -29.40 -14.66 -2.00
C TRP A 115 -27.96 -14.74 -2.52
N VAL A 116 -27.00 -14.68 -1.60
CA VAL A 116 -25.56 -14.80 -1.90
C VAL A 116 -24.87 -15.65 -0.85
N GLY A 117 -23.88 -16.45 -1.26
CA GLY A 117 -23.12 -17.29 -0.32
C GLY A 117 -23.99 -18.27 0.49
N GLY A 118 -25.11 -18.73 -0.09
CA GLY A 118 -26.01 -19.71 0.53
C GLY A 118 -27.01 -19.15 1.55
N SER A 119 -27.24 -17.83 1.59
CA SER A 119 -28.21 -17.20 2.50
C SER A 119 -28.67 -15.83 1.99
N HIS A 120 -29.81 -15.32 2.49
CA HIS A 120 -30.21 -13.92 2.26
C HIS A 120 -29.39 -12.96 3.10
N ARG A 121 -28.62 -12.09 2.46
CA ARG A 121 -27.75 -11.12 3.13
C ARG A 121 -27.93 -9.72 2.54
N ASP A 122 -27.67 -8.72 3.37
CA ASP A 122 -27.45 -7.38 2.89
C ASP A 122 -26.16 -7.33 2.06
N VAL A 123 -26.24 -6.65 0.93
CA VAL A 123 -25.16 -6.40 -0.02
C VAL A 123 -25.23 -4.94 -0.47
N LEU A 124 -24.10 -4.41 -0.92
CA LEU A 124 -24.08 -3.08 -1.51
C LEU A 124 -24.96 -3.03 -2.75
N HIS A 125 -25.68 -1.92 -2.92
CA HIS A 125 -26.26 -1.60 -4.21
C HIS A 125 -25.15 -1.61 -5.29
N PRO A 126 -25.33 -2.25 -6.46
CA PRO A 126 -24.25 -2.44 -7.44
C PRO A 126 -23.58 -1.12 -7.90
N SER A 127 -24.34 -0.02 -8.00
CA SER A 127 -23.75 1.31 -8.26
C SER A 127 -22.75 1.76 -7.20
N VAL A 128 -23.00 1.46 -5.92
CA VAL A 128 -22.13 1.87 -4.83
C VAL A 128 -20.80 1.13 -4.94
N GLN A 129 -20.86 -0.19 -5.15
CA GLN A 129 -19.68 -1.04 -5.28
C GLN A 129 -18.83 -0.64 -6.51
N ALA A 130 -19.44 -0.53 -7.68
CA ALA A 130 -18.72 -0.13 -8.89
C ALA A 130 -18.08 1.28 -8.77
N ASN A 131 -18.79 2.23 -8.15
CA ASN A 131 -18.24 3.56 -7.89
C ASN A 131 -17.09 3.53 -6.86
N GLN A 132 -17.16 2.67 -5.85
CA GLN A 132 -16.08 2.50 -4.88
C GLN A 132 -14.81 1.99 -5.54
N TYR A 133 -14.90 0.99 -6.42
CA TYR A 133 -13.75 0.51 -7.19
C TYR A 133 -13.16 1.61 -8.09
N ARG A 134 -14.03 2.38 -8.77
CA ARG A 134 -13.61 3.55 -9.57
C ARG A 134 -12.84 4.57 -8.75
N ARG A 135 -13.37 4.96 -7.59
CA ARG A 135 -12.73 5.93 -6.68
C ARG A 135 -11.41 5.38 -6.14
N TYR A 136 -11.39 4.11 -5.75
CA TYR A 136 -10.20 3.47 -5.22
C TYR A 136 -9.06 3.41 -6.26
N LEU A 137 -9.35 2.96 -7.49
CA LEU A 137 -8.37 2.93 -8.57
C LEU A 137 -7.89 4.33 -8.94
N THR A 138 -8.80 5.29 -9.01
CA THR A 138 -8.44 6.68 -9.26
C THR A 138 -7.40 7.13 -8.24
N ASP A 139 -7.63 6.90 -6.95
CA ASP A 139 -6.70 7.33 -5.89
C ASP A 139 -5.36 6.59 -5.92
N MET A 140 -5.38 5.27 -6.15
CA MET A 140 -4.25 4.36 -5.84
C MET A 140 -3.41 3.93 -7.05
N HIS A 141 -3.85 4.18 -8.28
CA HIS A 141 -3.20 3.64 -9.48
C HIS A 141 -2.75 4.77 -10.42
N GLU A 142 -1.45 4.81 -10.75
CA GLU A 142 -0.84 5.96 -11.45
C GLU A 142 -1.46 6.23 -12.83
N ALA A 143 -1.89 5.18 -13.53
CA ALA A 143 -2.55 5.31 -14.84
C ALA A 143 -3.78 6.25 -14.84
N PHE A 144 -4.46 6.41 -13.70
CA PHE A 144 -5.69 7.21 -13.58
C PHE A 144 -5.44 8.60 -12.96
N GLN A 145 -4.18 9.02 -12.86
CA GLN A 145 -3.75 10.28 -12.22
C GLN A 145 -2.92 11.15 -13.17
N GLY A 146 -2.87 12.46 -12.88
CA GLY A 146 -2.16 13.45 -13.71
C GLY A 146 -2.96 13.96 -14.90
N GLU A 147 -2.34 14.83 -15.71
CA GLU A 147 -2.98 15.47 -16.87
C GLU A 147 -3.29 14.46 -17.98
N ASP A 148 -2.33 13.57 -18.26
CA ASP A 148 -2.44 12.53 -19.28
C ASP A 148 -3.22 11.30 -18.80
N ARG A 149 -3.90 11.34 -17.65
CA ARG A 149 -4.56 10.15 -17.08
C ARG A 149 -5.50 9.44 -18.05
N VAL A 150 -5.53 8.12 -17.95
CA VAL A 150 -6.64 7.32 -18.46
C VAL A 150 -7.89 7.75 -17.69
N SER A 151 -8.94 8.16 -18.40
CA SER A 151 -10.19 8.54 -17.73
C SER A 151 -10.96 7.29 -17.36
N LEU A 152 -11.43 7.22 -16.11
CA LEU A 152 -12.03 6.02 -15.56
C LEU A 152 -13.49 6.25 -15.18
N ASP A 153 -14.37 5.53 -15.86
CA ASP A 153 -15.79 5.43 -15.57
C ASP A 153 -16.12 4.02 -15.06
N ALA A 154 -17.36 3.82 -14.61
CA ALA A 154 -17.82 2.52 -14.13
C ALA A 154 -19.31 2.35 -14.35
N CYS A 155 -19.75 1.09 -14.42
CA CYS A 155 -21.15 0.69 -14.44
C CYS A 155 -21.33 -0.68 -13.77
N ALA A 156 -22.58 -1.04 -13.48
CA ALA A 156 -22.94 -2.37 -13.02
C ALA A 156 -23.86 -3.06 -14.01
N TYR A 157 -23.67 -4.36 -14.22
CA TYR A 157 -24.48 -5.19 -15.10
C TYR A 157 -24.99 -6.44 -14.38
N LEU A 158 -26.28 -6.43 -14.05
CA LEU A 158 -26.99 -7.55 -13.43
C LEU A 158 -27.64 -8.40 -14.53
N HIS A 159 -26.84 -9.23 -15.19
CA HIS A 159 -27.22 -9.87 -16.46
C HIS A 159 -28.31 -10.95 -16.36
N ASN A 160 -28.64 -11.41 -15.14
CA ASN A 160 -29.75 -12.34 -14.88
C ASN A 160 -30.99 -11.65 -14.29
N TYR A 161 -30.92 -10.34 -14.07
CA TYR A 161 -31.94 -9.59 -13.35
C TYR A 161 -32.97 -9.04 -14.33
N HIS A 162 -34.25 -9.30 -14.07
CA HIS A 162 -35.37 -8.82 -14.87
C HIS A 162 -36.37 -8.14 -13.93
N PRO A 163 -36.34 -6.80 -13.85
CA PRO A 163 -37.19 -6.07 -12.92
C PRO A 163 -38.67 -6.25 -13.23
N GLU A 164 -39.50 -6.42 -12.20
CA GLU A 164 -40.96 -6.52 -12.32
C GLU A 164 -41.65 -5.49 -11.43
N GLY A 165 -42.55 -4.69 -12.01
CA GLY A 165 -43.34 -3.72 -11.25
C GLY A 165 -42.49 -2.68 -10.50
N VAL A 166 -42.78 -2.50 -9.20
CA VAL A 166 -41.96 -1.68 -8.30
C VAL A 166 -40.80 -2.53 -7.80
N ASP A 167 -39.63 -2.33 -8.37
CA ASP A 167 -38.46 -3.17 -8.12
C ASP A 167 -37.51 -2.54 -7.07
N PRO A 168 -37.05 -3.31 -6.05
CA PRO A 168 -36.16 -2.80 -5.01
C PRO A 168 -34.83 -2.21 -5.50
N LEU A 169 -34.31 -2.69 -6.64
CA LEU A 169 -33.11 -2.14 -7.26
C LEU A 169 -33.31 -0.67 -7.64
N PHE A 170 -34.53 -0.30 -8.05
CA PHE A 170 -34.87 1.03 -8.53
C PHE A 170 -35.73 1.85 -7.56
N ASP A 171 -35.79 1.43 -6.30
CA ASP A 171 -36.52 2.11 -5.22
C ASP A 171 -36.12 3.59 -5.08
N GLU A 172 -37.02 4.41 -4.54
CA GLU A 172 -36.75 5.84 -4.29
C GLU A 172 -35.59 6.02 -3.30
N ARG A 173 -35.46 5.13 -2.31
CA ARG A 173 -34.36 5.19 -1.33
C ARG A 173 -32.99 5.01 -1.98
N SER A 174 -32.91 4.30 -3.11
CA SER A 174 -31.65 4.08 -3.83
C SER A 174 -31.34 5.17 -4.88
N GLU A 175 -32.19 6.18 -5.05
CA GLU A 175 -32.03 7.18 -6.12
C GLU A 175 -30.68 7.91 -6.04
N ALA A 176 -30.29 8.34 -4.84
CA ALA A 176 -29.01 9.05 -4.63
C ALA A 176 -27.81 8.18 -5.02
N VAL A 177 -27.84 6.89 -4.70
CA VAL A 177 -26.73 5.98 -5.02
C VAL A 177 -26.73 5.51 -6.46
N ARG A 178 -27.90 5.39 -7.10
CA ARG A 178 -28.01 5.06 -8.54
C ARG A 178 -27.46 6.17 -9.44
N ARG A 179 -27.41 7.41 -8.96
CA ARG A 179 -26.79 8.53 -9.69
C ARG A 179 -25.25 8.49 -9.68
N LEU A 180 -24.63 7.65 -8.84
CA LEU A 180 -23.17 7.54 -8.77
C LEU A 180 -22.60 6.95 -10.06
N VAL A 181 -23.18 5.83 -10.51
CA VAL A 181 -22.84 5.13 -11.75
C VAL A 181 -24.06 4.35 -12.27
N PRO A 182 -24.20 4.19 -13.60
CA PRO A 182 -25.36 3.53 -14.21
C PRO A 182 -25.44 2.03 -13.88
N VAL A 183 -26.66 1.52 -13.85
CA VAL A 183 -26.99 0.10 -13.67
C VAL A 183 -27.75 -0.40 -14.89
N PHE A 184 -27.33 -1.56 -15.39
CA PHE A 184 -27.94 -2.27 -16.50
C PHE A 184 -28.43 -3.65 -16.02
N THR A 185 -29.57 -4.08 -16.53
CA THR A 185 -30.21 -5.37 -16.19
C THR A 185 -30.17 -6.32 -17.39
N GLY A 186 -30.63 -7.56 -17.24
CA GLY A 186 -30.59 -8.56 -18.31
C GLY A 186 -31.34 -8.16 -19.59
N GLY A 187 -32.27 -7.20 -19.52
CA GLY A 187 -32.96 -6.62 -20.68
C GLY A 187 -32.22 -5.47 -21.37
N ASP A 188 -31.13 -4.97 -20.79
CA ASP A 188 -30.46 -3.73 -21.21
C ASP A 188 -29.18 -3.97 -22.05
N THR A 189 -28.96 -5.18 -22.58
CA THR A 189 -27.73 -5.56 -23.30
C THR A 189 -27.34 -4.54 -24.39
N THR A 190 -28.29 -4.09 -25.20
CA THR A 190 -28.03 -3.07 -26.24
C THR A 190 -27.70 -1.70 -25.65
N ARG A 191 -28.43 -1.26 -24.61
CA ARG A 191 -28.16 0.03 -23.93
C ARG A 191 -26.80 0.05 -23.26
N LEU A 192 -26.36 -1.08 -22.69
CA LEU A 192 -25.03 -1.22 -22.14
C LEU A 192 -23.96 -1.18 -23.25
N ALA A 193 -24.20 -1.85 -24.38
CA ALA A 193 -23.28 -1.80 -25.51
C ALA A 193 -23.11 -0.37 -26.05
N GLU A 194 -24.22 0.36 -26.25
CA GLU A 194 -24.22 1.77 -26.62
C GLU A 194 -23.46 2.63 -25.60
N HIS A 195 -23.73 2.43 -24.30
CA HIS A 195 -23.01 3.13 -23.24
C HIS A 195 -21.50 2.90 -23.30
N LEU A 196 -21.05 1.66 -23.51
CA LEU A 196 -19.63 1.34 -23.64
C LEU A 196 -19.01 1.97 -24.89
N VAL A 197 -19.70 1.95 -26.03
CA VAL A 197 -19.23 2.60 -27.27
C VAL A 197 -19.07 4.11 -27.07
N ASP A 198 -20.06 4.76 -26.46
CA ASP A 198 -20.03 6.20 -26.19
C ASP A 198 -18.85 6.60 -25.28
N HIS A 199 -18.49 5.74 -24.33
CA HIS A 199 -17.43 6.03 -23.36
C HIS A 199 -16.05 5.59 -23.83
N LEU A 200 -15.94 4.53 -24.61
CA LEU A 200 -14.65 3.93 -24.98
C LEU A 200 -14.23 4.24 -26.40
N GLY A 201 -15.14 4.67 -27.27
CA GLY A 201 -14.88 4.68 -28.72
C GLY A 201 -14.63 3.27 -29.27
N LEU A 202 -14.16 3.19 -30.52
CA LEU A 202 -13.88 1.91 -31.19
C LEU A 202 -12.38 1.60 -31.31
N ASP A 203 -11.50 2.56 -30.96
CA ASP A 203 -10.04 2.48 -31.17
C ASP A 203 -9.25 2.64 -29.86
N GLY A 204 -7.93 2.40 -29.91
CA GLY A 204 -6.98 2.75 -28.84
C GLY A 204 -7.04 1.86 -27.58
N GLY A 205 -7.74 0.73 -27.65
CA GLY A 205 -7.87 -0.20 -26.54
C GLY A 205 -6.54 -0.78 -26.05
N GLU A 206 -5.65 -1.16 -26.97
CA GLU A 206 -4.35 -1.77 -26.66
C GLU A 206 -3.41 -0.81 -25.94
N GLU A 207 -3.39 0.47 -26.32
CA GLU A 207 -2.53 1.48 -25.72
C GLU A 207 -2.95 1.78 -24.28
N ALA A 208 -4.26 2.00 -24.07
CA ALA A 208 -4.83 2.20 -22.74
C ALA A 208 -4.64 0.97 -21.85
N LEU A 209 -4.84 -0.25 -22.38
CA LEU A 209 -4.60 -1.51 -21.69
C LEU A 209 -3.14 -1.62 -21.25
N SER A 210 -2.21 -1.42 -22.19
CA SER A 210 -0.77 -1.51 -21.94
C SER A 210 -0.32 -0.52 -20.88
N ARG A 211 -0.87 0.71 -20.91
CA ARG A 211 -0.57 1.71 -19.90
C ARG A 211 -1.05 1.29 -18.51
N ILE A 212 -2.28 0.78 -18.39
CA ILE A 212 -2.83 0.35 -17.09
C ILE A 212 -1.99 -0.80 -16.53
N VAL A 213 -1.71 -1.83 -17.33
CA VAL A 213 -0.95 -3.01 -16.89
C VAL A 213 0.48 -2.67 -16.48
N ASN A 214 1.14 -1.73 -17.16
CA ASN A 214 2.54 -1.39 -16.91
C ASN A 214 2.72 -0.23 -15.90
N SER A 215 1.65 0.44 -15.49
CA SER A 215 1.74 1.53 -14.50
C SER A 215 1.95 0.99 -13.09
N ARG A 216 2.63 1.78 -12.25
CA ARG A 216 2.87 1.40 -10.86
C ARG A 216 1.67 1.76 -9.97
N TYR A 217 1.60 1.09 -8.83
CA TYR A 217 0.68 1.43 -7.76
C TYR A 217 1.31 2.50 -6.87
N ARG A 218 0.48 3.43 -6.40
CA ARG A 218 0.92 4.42 -5.41
C ARG A 218 1.09 3.74 -4.05
N PRO A 219 1.95 4.27 -3.18
CA PRO A 219 2.03 3.81 -1.79
C PRO A 219 0.68 3.93 -1.09
N ALA A 220 0.34 2.94 -0.24
CA ALA A 220 -0.87 3.00 0.58
C ALA A 220 -0.89 4.29 1.41
N LYS A 221 -2.07 4.91 1.49
CA LYS A 221 -2.31 5.99 2.45
C LYS A 221 -2.13 5.42 3.87
N LYS A 222 -1.15 5.93 4.61
CA LYS A 222 -0.91 5.51 6.00
C LYS A 222 -2.01 6.09 6.90
N LEU A 223 -2.66 5.23 7.68
CA LEU A 223 -3.75 5.61 8.57
C LEU A 223 -3.40 6.84 9.42
N LEU A 224 -2.32 6.75 10.20
CA LEU A 224 -1.88 7.79 11.13
C LEU A 224 -1.59 9.13 10.44
N ALA A 225 -1.03 9.11 9.22
CA ALA A 225 -0.75 10.32 8.46
C ALA A 225 -2.03 11.04 8.00
N HIS A 226 -3.14 10.31 7.84
CA HIS A 226 -4.39 10.83 7.28
C HIS A 226 -5.52 10.94 8.32
N VAL A 227 -5.34 10.54 9.58
CA VAL A 227 -6.41 10.63 10.61
C VAL A 227 -6.94 12.06 10.76
N GLY A 228 -6.04 13.06 10.73
CA GLY A 228 -6.46 14.46 10.79
C GLY A 228 -7.39 14.86 9.66
N GLN A 229 -7.17 14.34 8.45
CA GLN A 229 -8.01 14.56 7.26
C GLN A 229 -9.34 13.80 7.38
N VAL A 230 -9.31 12.53 7.80
CA VAL A 230 -10.52 11.72 8.04
C VAL A 230 -11.47 12.42 9.01
N ILE A 231 -10.95 12.92 10.13
CA ILE A 231 -11.76 13.62 11.14
C ILE A 231 -12.31 14.96 10.61
N ARG A 232 -11.62 15.58 9.67
CA ARG A 232 -12.09 16.79 8.95
C ARG A 232 -13.01 16.47 7.77
N GLN A 233 -13.37 15.19 7.56
CA GLN A 233 -14.16 14.70 6.42
C GLN A 233 -13.54 14.95 5.04
N GLU A 234 -12.22 15.11 4.97
CA GLU A 234 -11.54 15.02 3.70
C GLU A 234 -11.53 13.52 3.28
N PRO A 235 -11.90 13.19 2.02
CA PRO A 235 -11.96 11.81 1.56
C PRO A 235 -10.55 11.18 1.52
N ALA A 236 -10.12 10.65 2.66
CA ALA A 236 -8.81 10.03 2.80
C ALA A 236 -8.86 8.53 2.46
N PHE A 237 -9.90 7.81 2.88
CA PHE A 237 -10.03 6.37 2.61
C PHE A 237 -11.36 6.06 1.91
N VAL A 238 -11.31 5.20 0.89
CA VAL A 238 -12.50 4.61 0.31
C VAL A 238 -12.77 3.32 1.06
N LEU A 239 -13.91 3.24 1.76
CA LEU A 239 -14.38 1.99 2.35
C LEU A 239 -14.82 1.06 1.22
N LEU A 240 -14.40 -0.21 1.28
CA LEU A 240 -14.70 -1.20 0.25
C LEU A 240 -15.57 -2.33 0.82
N ASP A 241 -16.53 -2.78 0.01
CA ASP A 241 -17.34 -3.99 0.23
C ASP A 241 -17.95 -4.06 1.63
N GLU A 242 -17.59 -5.05 2.45
CA GLU A 242 -18.17 -5.27 3.78
C GLU A 242 -17.92 -4.10 4.73
N GLN A 243 -16.84 -3.33 4.54
CA GLN A 243 -16.61 -2.13 5.35
C GLN A 243 -17.73 -1.11 5.13
N GLN A 244 -18.15 -0.91 3.89
CA GLN A 244 -19.27 -0.01 3.58
C GLN A 244 -20.60 -0.59 4.05
N ILE A 245 -20.82 -1.90 3.90
CA ILE A 245 -22.04 -2.56 4.40
C ILE A 245 -22.19 -2.31 5.91
N ILE A 246 -21.14 -2.59 6.68
CA ILE A 246 -21.14 -2.38 8.13
C ILE A 246 -21.31 -0.90 8.46
N PHE A 247 -20.64 -0.01 7.74
CA PHE A 247 -20.76 1.44 7.94
C PHE A 247 -22.23 1.89 7.82
N SER A 248 -22.92 1.47 6.75
CA SER A 248 -24.30 1.83 6.50
C SER A 248 -25.29 1.17 7.46
N GLN A 249 -25.03 -0.08 7.86
CA GLN A 249 -25.82 -0.78 8.88
C GLN A 249 -25.69 -0.11 10.25
N VAL A 250 -24.49 0.30 10.66
CA VAL A 250 -24.28 1.03 11.91
C VAL A 250 -25.03 2.36 11.87
N ARG A 251 -24.93 3.14 10.78
CA ARG A 251 -25.69 4.39 10.62
C ARG A 251 -27.19 4.17 10.75
N SER A 252 -27.74 3.20 10.02
CA SER A 252 -29.16 2.84 10.09
C SER A 252 -29.58 2.40 11.49
N ALA A 253 -28.74 1.63 12.19
CA ALA A 253 -29.01 1.17 13.55
C ALA A 253 -28.99 2.30 14.59
N VAL A 254 -28.18 3.34 14.39
CA VAL A 254 -28.20 4.52 15.28
C VAL A 254 -29.53 5.25 15.16
N GLU A 255 -30.03 5.41 13.95
CA GLU A 255 -31.36 5.99 13.70
C GLU A 255 -32.49 5.10 14.26
N SER A 256 -32.36 3.78 14.18
CA SER A 256 -33.35 2.84 14.73
C SER A 256 -33.33 2.75 16.26
N ALA A 257 -32.16 2.77 16.89
CA ALA A 257 -32.00 2.63 18.35
C ALA A 257 -32.73 3.73 19.14
N VAL A 258 -32.89 4.91 18.54
CA VAL A 258 -33.70 6.00 19.11
C VAL A 258 -35.20 5.64 19.08
N ARG A 259 -35.67 4.94 18.04
CA ARG A 259 -37.08 4.63 17.80
C ARG A 259 -37.57 3.40 18.56
N ASP A 260 -36.77 2.34 18.61
CA ASP A 260 -37.18 1.05 19.18
C ASP A 260 -36.74 0.85 20.65
N HIS A 261 -35.95 1.79 21.19
CA HIS A 261 -35.36 1.74 22.53
C HIS A 261 -34.55 0.46 22.80
N ARG A 262 -34.05 -0.20 21.77
CA ARG A 262 -33.19 -1.39 21.89
C ARG A 262 -31.73 -1.00 21.78
N LYS A 263 -30.88 -1.73 22.50
CA LYS A 263 -29.43 -1.61 22.36
C LYS A 263 -28.96 -2.46 21.19
N HIS A 264 -28.08 -1.92 20.37
CA HIS A 264 -27.50 -2.63 19.23
C HIS A 264 -26.04 -2.95 19.52
N VAL A 265 -25.64 -4.19 19.25
CA VAL A 265 -24.25 -4.63 19.31
C VAL A 265 -23.85 -5.09 17.92
N PHE A 266 -22.85 -4.44 17.35
CA PHE A 266 -22.19 -4.88 16.11
C PHE A 266 -20.93 -5.66 16.49
N LEU A 267 -20.84 -6.91 16.07
CA LEU A 267 -19.67 -7.76 16.20
C LEU A 267 -19.02 -7.91 14.82
N VAL A 268 -17.93 -7.18 14.62
CA VAL A 268 -17.19 -7.14 13.36
C VAL A 268 -15.88 -7.89 13.52
N HIS A 269 -15.82 -9.06 12.91
CA HIS A 269 -14.61 -9.88 12.87
C HIS A 269 -13.69 -9.44 11.75
N GLY A 270 -12.39 -9.33 11.99
CA GLY A 270 -11.43 -9.10 10.90
C GLY A 270 -10.01 -9.45 11.30
N GLY A 271 -9.24 -10.04 10.40
CA GLY A 271 -7.82 -10.34 10.62
C GLY A 271 -6.93 -9.08 10.68
N PRO A 272 -5.61 -9.24 10.86
CA PRO A 272 -4.67 -8.12 10.73
C PRO A 272 -4.78 -7.52 9.34
N GLY A 273 -4.79 -6.18 9.23
CA GLY A 273 -4.80 -5.49 7.95
C GLY A 273 -6.14 -5.47 7.20
N THR A 274 -7.24 -5.96 7.75
CA THR A 274 -8.56 -5.90 7.09
C THR A 274 -9.27 -4.52 7.17
N GLY A 275 -8.54 -3.48 7.58
CA GLY A 275 -9.05 -2.11 7.68
C GLY A 275 -10.05 -1.84 8.82
N LYS A 276 -10.05 -2.63 9.89
CA LYS A 276 -10.88 -2.39 11.10
C LYS A 276 -10.76 -0.94 11.62
N SER A 277 -9.54 -0.47 11.85
CA SER A 277 -9.32 0.90 12.34
C SER A 277 -9.69 1.98 11.33
N VAL A 278 -9.62 1.69 10.02
CA VAL A 278 -10.11 2.60 8.97
C VAL A 278 -11.63 2.74 9.05
N LEU A 279 -12.35 1.63 9.17
CA LEU A 279 -13.80 1.62 9.42
C LEU A 279 -14.15 2.37 10.70
N ALA A 280 -13.42 2.12 11.79
CA ALA A 280 -13.63 2.76 13.09
C ALA A 280 -13.54 4.30 13.00
N LEU A 281 -12.52 4.81 12.31
CA LEU A 281 -12.28 6.24 12.17
C LEU A 281 -13.26 6.92 11.22
N ASN A 282 -13.66 6.25 10.13
CA ASN A 282 -14.70 6.78 9.24
C ASN A 282 -16.05 6.86 9.96
N LEU A 283 -16.43 5.81 10.72
CA LEU A 283 -17.62 5.83 11.58
C LEU A 283 -17.56 6.97 12.59
N LEU A 284 -16.44 7.12 13.31
CA LEU A 284 -16.27 8.19 14.29
C LEU A 284 -16.43 9.57 13.66
N ALA A 285 -15.78 9.82 12.52
CA ALA A 285 -15.83 11.09 11.83
C ALA A 285 -17.25 11.43 11.38
N GLU A 286 -17.91 10.50 10.67
CA GLU A 286 -19.28 10.69 10.18
C GLU A 286 -20.26 10.98 11.32
N LEU A 287 -20.31 10.10 12.32
CA LEU A 287 -21.27 10.22 13.43
C LEU A 287 -21.04 11.49 14.25
N SER A 288 -19.78 11.90 14.43
CA SER A 288 -19.46 13.15 15.15
C SER A 288 -19.97 14.39 14.43
N THR A 289 -19.93 14.41 13.10
CA THR A 289 -20.42 15.56 12.32
C THR A 289 -21.94 15.67 12.33
N GLN A 290 -22.64 14.54 12.48
CA GLN A 290 -24.09 14.51 12.72
C GLN A 290 -24.47 14.98 14.13
N GLY A 291 -23.50 15.40 14.95
CA GLY A 291 -23.71 15.89 16.31
C GLY A 291 -23.93 14.80 17.35
N LEU A 292 -23.70 13.53 17.00
CA LEU A 292 -23.86 12.40 17.90
C LEU A 292 -22.67 12.30 18.86
N ASN A 293 -22.94 11.85 20.09
CA ASN A 293 -21.88 11.50 21.05
C ASN A 293 -21.25 10.15 20.66
N ALA A 294 -20.38 10.20 19.65
CA ALA A 294 -19.58 9.07 19.21
C ALA A 294 -18.20 9.06 19.87
N GLN A 295 -17.79 7.90 20.38
CA GLN A 295 -16.48 7.72 21.03
C GLN A 295 -15.76 6.49 20.46
N HIS A 296 -14.45 6.63 20.24
CA HIS A 296 -13.56 5.52 19.91
C HIS A 296 -12.83 5.07 21.17
N ALA A 297 -12.87 3.77 21.44
CA ALA A 297 -12.24 3.17 22.60
C ALA A 297 -11.34 2.01 22.19
N THR A 298 -10.17 1.89 22.83
CA THR A 298 -9.27 0.75 22.61
C THR A 298 -8.46 0.41 23.87
N GLY A 299 -7.92 -0.82 23.92
CA GLY A 299 -6.97 -1.26 24.94
C GLY A 299 -5.53 -0.78 24.69
N SER A 300 -5.26 -0.16 23.53
CA SER A 300 -3.91 0.22 23.11
C SER A 300 -3.48 1.61 23.58
N LYS A 301 -2.59 1.65 24.59
CA LYS A 301 -2.05 2.91 25.12
C LYS A 301 -1.27 3.72 24.07
N ALA A 302 -0.33 3.08 23.38
CA ALA A 302 0.53 3.74 22.39
C ALA A 302 -0.29 4.27 21.21
N PHE A 303 -1.20 3.45 20.66
CA PHE A 303 -2.06 3.84 19.54
C PHE A 303 -2.97 5.02 19.91
N THR A 304 -3.71 4.94 21.02
CA THR A 304 -4.64 6.00 21.47
C THR A 304 -3.91 7.31 21.71
N ARG A 305 -2.75 7.30 22.38
CA ARG A 305 -2.00 8.53 22.67
C ARG A 305 -1.42 9.15 21.41
N THR A 306 -1.02 8.32 20.45
CA THR A 306 -0.58 8.79 19.14
C THR A 306 -1.73 9.45 18.39
N LEU A 307 -2.92 8.84 18.35
CA LEU A 307 -4.12 9.44 17.76
C LEU A 307 -4.45 10.79 18.42
N GLN A 308 -4.53 10.83 19.76
CA GLN A 308 -4.79 12.07 20.51
C GLN A 308 -3.79 13.18 20.20
N LYS A 309 -2.51 12.84 20.00
CA LYS A 309 -1.45 13.80 19.63
C LYS A 309 -1.66 14.33 18.21
N ILE A 310 -2.00 13.46 17.25
CA ILE A 310 -2.21 13.82 15.84
C ILE A 310 -3.44 14.72 15.67
N VAL A 311 -4.54 14.39 16.34
CA VAL A 311 -5.83 15.07 16.14
C VAL A 311 -5.97 16.33 17.00
N GLY A 312 -5.04 16.52 17.94
CA GLY A 312 -5.03 17.63 18.89
C GLY A 312 -6.02 17.45 20.06
N THR A 313 -5.95 18.35 21.03
CA THR A 313 -6.62 18.20 22.33
C THR A 313 -8.15 18.10 22.24
N ARG A 314 -8.79 18.83 21.32
CA ARG A 314 -10.26 18.86 21.21
C ARG A 314 -10.82 17.55 20.65
N ALA A 315 -10.39 17.16 19.45
CA ALA A 315 -10.79 15.89 18.85
C ALA A 315 -10.24 14.69 19.64
N GLY A 316 -9.09 14.86 20.30
CA GLY A 316 -8.47 13.85 21.16
C GLY A 316 -9.36 13.35 22.30
N GLN A 317 -10.37 14.12 22.73
CA GLN A 317 -11.28 13.69 23.79
C GLN A 317 -12.20 12.53 23.38
N GLN A 318 -12.43 12.34 22.08
CA GLN A 318 -13.25 11.24 21.56
C GLN A 318 -12.51 9.90 21.60
N PHE A 319 -11.17 9.92 21.70
CA PHE A 319 -10.34 8.73 21.83
C PHE A 319 -10.13 8.38 23.31
N ARG A 320 -10.67 7.25 23.74
CA ARG A 320 -10.71 6.79 25.14
C ARG A 320 -10.08 5.40 25.31
N PHE A 321 -9.82 5.01 26.55
CA PHE A 321 -9.46 3.63 26.89
C PHE A 321 -10.68 2.87 27.41
N PHE A 322 -10.69 1.54 27.29
CA PHE A 322 -11.81 0.72 27.79
C PHE A 322 -12.09 0.91 29.28
N ASN A 323 -11.08 1.21 30.10
CA ASN A 323 -11.26 1.44 31.53
C ASN A 323 -11.78 2.84 31.88
N ASN A 324 -12.03 3.72 30.90
CA ASN A 324 -12.68 5.01 31.13
C ASN A 324 -14.19 4.90 31.35
N PHE A 325 -14.80 3.75 31.07
CA PHE A 325 -16.27 3.56 31.08
C PHE A 325 -16.82 2.93 32.36
N VAL A 326 -15.98 2.71 33.38
CA VAL A 326 -16.38 2.12 34.67
C VAL A 326 -17.55 2.86 35.35
N HIS A 327 -17.55 4.19 35.23
CA HIS A 327 -18.53 5.07 35.85
C HIS A 327 -19.43 5.77 34.82
N ALA A 328 -19.44 5.31 33.56
CA ALA A 328 -20.36 5.83 32.57
C ALA A 328 -21.79 5.43 32.95
N SER A 329 -22.74 6.37 32.88
CA SER A 329 -24.15 6.04 33.10
C SER A 329 -24.70 5.28 31.90
N HIS A 330 -25.81 4.61 32.13
CA HIS A 330 -26.42 3.75 31.12
C HIS A 330 -26.90 4.58 29.92
N ASN A 331 -26.46 4.23 28.71
CA ASN A 331 -26.76 4.93 27.46
C ASN A 331 -26.33 6.42 27.41
N ASP A 332 -25.31 6.81 28.17
CA ASP A 332 -24.73 8.18 28.10
C ASP A 332 -24.09 8.48 26.73
N ILE A 333 -23.78 7.44 25.96
CA ILE A 333 -23.09 7.52 24.68
C ILE A 333 -24.04 7.04 23.58
N ASP A 334 -24.10 7.77 22.47
CA ASP A 334 -24.91 7.35 21.32
C ASP A 334 -24.24 6.15 20.65
N VAL A 335 -22.95 6.27 20.35
CA VAL A 335 -22.17 5.21 19.69
C VAL A 335 -20.80 5.03 20.34
N LEU A 336 -20.52 3.80 20.78
CA LEU A 336 -19.19 3.41 21.26
C LEU A 336 -18.54 2.45 20.28
N ILE A 337 -17.42 2.88 19.69
CA ILE A 337 -16.64 2.11 18.72
C ILE A 337 -15.43 1.51 19.45
N CYS A 338 -15.51 0.22 19.77
CA CYS A 338 -14.48 -0.54 20.45
C CYS A 338 -13.51 -1.16 19.43
N ASP A 339 -12.38 -0.50 19.18
CA ASP A 339 -11.32 -0.98 18.30
C ASP A 339 -10.29 -1.84 19.05
N GLU A 340 -9.72 -2.83 18.36
CA GLU A 340 -8.90 -3.89 18.97
C GLU A 340 -9.62 -4.54 20.17
N ALA A 341 -10.90 -4.89 19.99
CA ALA A 341 -11.77 -5.41 21.04
C ALA A 341 -11.25 -6.72 21.68
N HIS A 342 -10.34 -7.43 21.01
CA HIS A 342 -9.62 -8.57 21.61
C HIS A 342 -8.82 -8.17 22.86
N ARG A 343 -8.50 -6.89 23.02
CA ARG A 343 -7.78 -6.35 24.18
C ARG A 343 -8.66 -6.03 25.39
N ILE A 344 -9.97 -6.29 25.30
CA ILE A 344 -10.89 -6.17 26.44
C ILE A 344 -10.45 -7.15 27.54
N ARG A 345 -10.45 -6.68 28.79
CA ARG A 345 -10.00 -7.43 29.96
C ARG A 345 -11.18 -7.99 30.77
N SER A 346 -10.88 -8.89 31.69
CA SER A 346 -11.89 -9.41 32.62
C SER A 346 -12.52 -8.33 33.49
N THR A 347 -11.72 -7.35 33.95
CA THR A 347 -12.19 -6.18 34.70
C THR A 347 -11.40 -4.94 34.28
N SER A 348 -11.94 -3.76 34.55
CA SER A 348 -11.24 -2.48 34.35
C SER A 348 -10.22 -2.17 35.47
N ASN A 349 -10.08 -3.05 36.46
CA ASN A 349 -9.15 -2.89 37.56
C ASN A 349 -7.70 -3.10 37.12
N HIS A 350 -6.78 -2.32 37.70
CA HIS A 350 -5.34 -2.47 37.54
C HIS A 350 -4.63 -2.39 38.89
N ARG A 351 -3.33 -2.68 38.93
CA ARG A 351 -2.54 -2.75 40.18
C ARG A 351 -2.54 -1.47 41.03
N PHE A 352 -2.91 -0.33 40.44
CA PHE A 352 -3.00 0.97 41.10
C PHE A 352 -4.44 1.44 41.37
N THR A 353 -5.46 0.64 41.00
CA THR A 353 -6.86 0.96 41.32
C THR A 353 -7.08 0.92 42.82
N LYS A 354 -7.50 2.05 43.42
CA LYS A 354 -7.84 2.12 44.84
C LYS A 354 -9.01 1.19 45.15
N LYS A 355 -9.06 0.65 46.36
CA LYS A 355 -10.12 -0.31 46.77
C LYS A 355 -11.54 0.25 46.59
N ALA A 356 -11.75 1.55 46.81
CA ALA A 356 -13.03 2.22 46.64
C ALA A 356 -13.47 2.38 45.17
N ASP A 357 -12.51 2.39 44.24
CA ASP A 357 -12.74 2.60 42.80
C ASP A 357 -12.73 1.27 42.02
N LYS A 358 -12.67 0.14 42.72
CA LYS A 358 -12.69 -1.19 42.09
C LYS A 358 -14.08 -1.51 41.59
N SER A 359 -14.16 -1.91 40.33
CA SER A 359 -15.37 -2.44 39.73
C SER A 359 -15.38 -3.96 39.83
N GLU A 360 -16.47 -4.53 40.32
CA GLU A 360 -16.73 -5.98 40.25
C GLU A 360 -17.42 -6.36 38.93
N ARG A 361 -17.77 -5.37 38.10
CA ARG A 361 -18.43 -5.59 36.81
C ARG A 361 -17.40 -6.01 35.76
N PRO A 362 -17.75 -6.97 34.87
CA PRO A 362 -16.93 -7.27 33.71
C PRO A 362 -16.77 -6.03 32.81
N GLN A 363 -15.56 -5.79 32.28
CA GLN A 363 -15.32 -4.64 31.40
C GLN A 363 -16.22 -4.67 30.16
N MET A 364 -16.51 -5.86 29.62
CA MET A 364 -17.47 -6.02 28.52
C MET A 364 -18.86 -5.46 28.86
N GLN A 365 -19.32 -5.71 30.08
CA GLN A 365 -20.60 -5.21 30.56
C GLN A 365 -20.59 -3.68 30.72
N GLU A 366 -19.49 -3.11 31.23
CA GLU A 366 -19.32 -1.65 31.34
C GLU A 366 -19.41 -0.97 29.96
N LEU A 367 -18.76 -1.54 28.94
CA LEU A 367 -18.77 -1.00 27.58
C LEU A 367 -20.16 -1.04 26.97
N ILE A 368 -20.83 -2.19 26.97
CA ILE A 368 -22.17 -2.34 26.37
C ILE A 368 -23.17 -1.43 27.08
N GLU A 369 -23.18 -1.38 28.41
CA GLU A 369 -24.16 -0.59 29.15
C GLU A 369 -24.00 0.93 28.91
N SER A 370 -22.78 1.40 28.66
CA SER A 370 -22.51 2.83 28.46
C SER A 370 -23.10 3.43 27.18
N ALA A 371 -23.41 2.62 26.16
CA ALA A 371 -23.79 3.11 24.83
C ALA A 371 -25.11 2.52 24.29
N LYS A 372 -25.81 3.29 23.44
CA LYS A 372 -27.01 2.80 22.71
C LYS A 372 -26.62 1.82 21.61
N VAL A 373 -25.59 2.15 20.84
CA VAL A 373 -24.97 1.29 19.83
C VAL A 373 -23.51 1.03 20.20
N THR A 374 -23.11 -0.23 20.30
CA THR A 374 -21.72 -0.62 20.55
C THR A 374 -21.17 -1.42 19.37
N VAL A 375 -20.08 -0.95 18.77
CA VAL A 375 -19.41 -1.61 17.64
C VAL A 375 -18.10 -2.23 18.13
N PHE A 376 -18.00 -3.56 18.15
CA PHE A 376 -16.78 -4.29 18.50
C PHE A 376 -16.06 -4.73 17.24
N LEU A 377 -14.84 -4.22 17.05
CA LEU A 377 -13.92 -4.63 16.00
C LEU A 377 -12.89 -5.60 16.59
N VAL A 378 -13.01 -6.90 16.28
CA VAL A 378 -12.27 -7.96 16.98
C VAL A 378 -11.42 -8.82 16.05
N ASP A 379 -10.25 -9.24 16.55
CA ASP A 379 -9.43 -10.29 15.97
C ASP A 379 -9.07 -11.31 17.06
N ASP A 380 -9.80 -12.43 17.09
CA ASP A 380 -9.60 -13.50 18.09
C ASP A 380 -8.16 -14.06 18.08
N GLN A 381 -7.41 -13.89 16.99
CA GLN A 381 -6.04 -14.38 16.81
C GLN A 381 -4.97 -13.34 17.17
N GLN A 382 -5.35 -12.17 17.71
CA GLN A 382 -4.44 -11.12 18.19
C GLN A 382 -4.40 -10.98 19.72
N VAL A 383 -4.98 -11.94 20.45
CA VAL A 383 -4.81 -12.02 21.90
C VAL A 383 -3.36 -12.41 22.21
N VAL A 384 -2.63 -11.49 22.85
CA VAL A 384 -1.22 -11.67 23.23
C VAL A 384 -0.98 -11.57 24.73
N ARG A 385 -1.98 -11.13 25.52
CA ARG A 385 -1.92 -11.15 26.99
C ARG A 385 -2.90 -12.14 27.61
N PRO A 386 -2.53 -12.79 28.73
CA PRO A 386 -3.42 -13.68 29.49
C PRO A 386 -4.76 -13.09 29.95
N ASN A 387 -4.79 -11.80 30.27
CA ASN A 387 -5.96 -11.13 30.85
C ASN A 387 -6.83 -10.43 29.80
N GLU A 388 -6.42 -10.45 28.53
CA GLU A 388 -7.22 -10.04 27.38
C GLU A 388 -8.17 -11.20 27.06
N ILE A 389 -9.46 -11.02 27.39
CA ILE A 389 -10.51 -12.03 27.23
C ILE A 389 -11.50 -11.67 26.13
N GLY A 390 -11.30 -10.52 25.48
CA GLY A 390 -12.13 -10.06 24.37
C GLY A 390 -12.10 -11.10 23.26
N THR A 391 -13.21 -11.80 23.10
CA THR A 391 -13.39 -12.76 22.00
C THR A 391 -14.79 -12.58 21.46
N SER A 392 -14.94 -12.97 20.21
CA SER A 392 -16.24 -12.93 19.53
C SER A 392 -17.31 -13.74 20.23
N THR A 393 -16.93 -14.90 20.78
CA THR A 393 -17.82 -15.74 21.60
C THR A 393 -18.29 -14.99 22.84
N LEU A 394 -17.37 -14.35 23.56
CA LEU A 394 -17.71 -13.58 24.75
C LEU A 394 -18.61 -12.39 24.42
N ILE A 395 -18.34 -11.67 23.34
CA ILE A 395 -19.17 -10.54 22.89
C ILE A 395 -20.60 -11.00 22.61
N ARG A 396 -20.77 -12.13 21.89
CA ARG A 396 -22.08 -12.74 21.60
C ARG A 396 -22.83 -13.12 22.88
N GLU A 397 -22.15 -13.73 23.85
CA GLU A 397 -22.74 -14.08 25.13
C GLU A 397 -23.25 -12.85 25.88
N PHE A 398 -22.46 -11.78 25.97
CA PHE A 398 -22.86 -10.56 26.66
C PHE A 398 -23.99 -9.82 25.94
N ALA A 399 -23.95 -9.75 24.60
CA ALA A 399 -25.05 -9.18 23.81
C ALA A 399 -26.36 -9.93 24.06
N SER A 400 -26.32 -11.28 24.09
CA SER A 400 -27.49 -12.12 24.38
C SER A 400 -27.98 -11.94 25.82
N ARG A 401 -27.09 -11.97 26.82
CA ARG A 401 -27.44 -11.78 28.23
C ARG A 401 -28.09 -10.42 28.51
N GLN A 402 -27.68 -9.37 27.78
CA GLN A 402 -28.24 -8.02 27.88
C GLN A 402 -29.36 -7.76 26.87
N GLN A 403 -29.88 -8.79 26.18
CA GLN A 403 -30.98 -8.70 25.22
C GLN A 403 -30.76 -7.63 24.12
N CYS A 404 -29.51 -7.44 23.71
CA CYS A 404 -29.15 -6.53 22.64
C CYS A 404 -29.50 -7.14 21.27
N MET A 405 -29.81 -6.30 20.30
CA MET A 405 -29.87 -6.71 18.90
C MET A 405 -28.44 -6.90 18.38
N LEU A 406 -28.06 -8.16 18.13
CA LEU A 406 -26.73 -8.52 17.66
C LEU A 406 -26.67 -8.53 16.13
N HIS A 407 -25.71 -7.79 15.58
CA HIS A 407 -25.38 -7.76 14.16
C HIS A 407 -23.97 -8.33 13.99
N GLU A 408 -23.82 -9.42 13.25
CA GLU A 408 -22.53 -10.06 13.04
C GLU A 408 -22.05 -9.84 11.60
N SER A 409 -20.77 -9.48 11.43
CA SER A 409 -20.17 -9.27 10.13
C SER A 409 -18.69 -9.64 10.13
N ARG A 410 -18.14 -9.88 8.94
CA ARG A 410 -16.74 -10.25 8.76
C ARG A 410 -16.10 -9.37 7.68
N LEU A 411 -14.93 -8.84 7.99
CA LEU A 411 -14.05 -8.17 7.04
C LEU A 411 -13.07 -9.21 6.49
N GLU A 412 -13.10 -9.41 5.17
CA GLU A 412 -12.30 -10.44 4.50
C GLU A 412 -11.13 -9.85 3.72
N ALA A 413 -11.33 -8.70 3.07
CA ALA A 413 -10.30 -8.03 2.27
C ALA A 413 -9.03 -7.74 3.09
N GLN A 414 -7.86 -8.13 2.57
CA GLN A 414 -6.56 -7.83 3.17
C GLN A 414 -5.96 -6.57 2.55
N PHE A 415 -5.63 -5.55 3.36
CA PHE A 415 -5.00 -4.30 2.92
C PHE A 415 -3.53 -4.14 3.35
N ARG A 416 -3.05 -5.04 4.23
CA ARG A 416 -1.65 -5.06 4.68
C ARG A 416 -0.86 -6.12 3.93
N CYS A 417 0.46 -6.10 4.06
CA CYS A 417 1.38 -7.00 3.37
C CYS A 417 1.17 -6.94 1.84
N SER A 418 1.04 -5.73 1.30
CA SER A 418 0.69 -5.45 -0.10
C SER A 418 -0.60 -6.12 -0.59
N GLY A 419 -1.52 -6.47 0.32
CA GLY A 419 -2.73 -7.22 0.01
C GLY A 419 -2.53 -8.73 -0.11
N SER A 420 -1.36 -9.26 0.28
CA SER A 420 -1.00 -10.66 0.15
C SER A 420 -1.73 -11.55 1.16
N GLU A 421 -2.81 -12.19 0.70
CA GLU A 421 -3.45 -13.28 1.44
C GLU A 421 -2.54 -14.50 1.57
N ALA A 422 -1.68 -14.74 0.57
CA ALA A 422 -0.73 -15.84 0.59
C ALA A 422 0.27 -15.69 1.74
N PHE A 423 0.85 -14.51 1.94
CA PHE A 423 1.78 -14.26 3.04
C PHE A 423 1.13 -14.49 4.41
N VAL A 424 -0.06 -13.93 4.63
CA VAL A 424 -0.77 -14.04 5.91
C VAL A 424 -1.21 -15.49 6.15
N GLY A 425 -1.70 -16.16 5.10
CA GLY A 425 -2.02 -17.57 5.15
C GLY A 425 -0.80 -18.45 5.44
N TRP A 426 0.36 -18.10 4.88
CA TRP A 426 1.63 -18.78 5.12
C TRP A 426 2.13 -18.60 6.55
N VAL A 427 2.02 -17.39 7.11
CA VAL A 427 2.35 -17.15 8.53
C VAL A 427 1.46 -18.01 9.43
N ASP A 428 0.14 -18.02 9.20
CA ASP A 428 -0.82 -18.83 9.96
C ASP A 428 -0.47 -20.33 9.89
N ASN A 429 -0.10 -20.83 8.71
CA ASN A 429 0.23 -22.23 8.46
C ASN A 429 1.57 -22.61 9.09
N THR A 430 2.61 -21.82 8.83
CA THR A 430 3.99 -22.06 9.27
C THR A 430 4.06 -22.06 10.79
N LEU A 431 3.39 -21.12 11.47
CA LEU A 431 3.29 -21.09 12.93
C LEU A 431 2.32 -22.15 13.50
N SER A 432 1.59 -22.86 12.64
CA SER A 432 0.52 -23.79 13.02
C SER A 432 -0.52 -23.14 13.94
N VAL A 433 -0.86 -21.88 13.66
CA VAL A 433 -1.99 -21.17 14.28
C VAL A 433 -3.29 -21.68 13.66
N ARG A 434 -3.29 -21.84 12.34
CA ARG A 434 -4.42 -22.37 11.57
C ARG A 434 -3.91 -23.00 10.28
N LYS A 435 -4.52 -24.10 9.85
CA LYS A 435 -4.27 -24.67 8.53
C LYS A 435 -4.88 -23.77 7.45
N THR A 436 -4.09 -23.42 6.45
CA THR A 436 -4.50 -22.57 5.32
C THR A 436 -4.10 -23.23 4.00
N ALA A 437 -4.61 -22.70 2.88
CA ALA A 437 -4.23 -23.14 1.53
C ALA A 437 -2.80 -22.74 1.12
N HIS A 438 -2.07 -22.01 1.98
CA HIS A 438 -0.74 -21.46 1.69
C HIS A 438 0.34 -22.11 2.57
N PRO A 439 0.69 -23.39 2.39
CA PRO A 439 1.74 -24.05 3.17
C PRO A 439 3.15 -23.63 2.76
N ILE A 440 3.31 -23.04 1.58
CA ILE A 440 4.55 -22.52 0.99
C ILE A 440 4.26 -21.09 0.50
N PHE A 441 5.22 -20.19 0.70
CA PHE A 441 5.17 -18.83 0.15
C PHE A 441 6.14 -18.70 -1.02
N ASP A 442 5.66 -18.32 -2.21
CA ASP A 442 6.48 -18.10 -3.40
C ASP A 442 6.69 -16.61 -3.61
N GLN A 443 7.88 -16.10 -3.26
CA GLN A 443 8.20 -14.67 -3.36
C GLN A 443 8.09 -14.13 -4.80
N ALA A 444 8.30 -14.98 -5.81
CA ALA A 444 8.29 -14.53 -7.20
C ALA A 444 6.88 -14.17 -7.70
N GLN A 445 5.83 -14.67 -7.04
CA GLN A 445 4.42 -14.41 -7.38
C GLN A 445 3.81 -13.26 -6.57
N GLU A 446 4.55 -12.72 -5.61
CA GLU A 446 4.03 -11.81 -4.60
C GLU A 446 4.76 -10.47 -4.63
N THR A 447 4.02 -9.38 -4.40
CA THR A 447 4.60 -8.03 -4.31
C THR A 447 5.15 -7.72 -2.93
N PHE A 448 4.77 -8.50 -1.91
CA PHE A 448 5.27 -8.36 -0.56
C PHE A 448 6.64 -9.03 -0.41
N GLU A 449 7.63 -8.29 0.07
CA GLU A 449 9.01 -8.72 0.14
C GLU A 449 9.33 -9.43 1.47
N ILE A 450 9.81 -10.67 1.42
CA ILE A 450 10.42 -11.37 2.55
C ILE A 450 11.92 -11.57 2.33
N LEU A 451 12.69 -11.26 3.37
CA LEU A 451 14.13 -11.53 3.41
C LEU A 451 14.47 -12.23 4.72
N ILE A 452 15.29 -13.28 4.66
CA ILE A 452 15.86 -13.89 5.85
C ILE A 452 17.37 -13.68 5.82
N VAL A 453 17.89 -12.94 6.79
CA VAL A 453 19.28 -12.51 6.86
C VAL A 453 20.09 -13.32 7.87
N GLU A 454 21.42 -13.33 7.70
CA GLU A 454 22.31 -14.20 8.47
C GLU A 454 22.66 -13.68 9.86
N SER A 455 22.53 -12.36 10.08
CA SER A 455 22.90 -11.67 11.33
C SER A 455 21.97 -10.49 11.66
N PRO A 456 21.85 -10.10 12.95
CA PRO A 456 21.04 -8.95 13.36
C PRO A 456 21.61 -7.60 12.90
N GLU A 457 22.92 -7.49 12.66
CA GLU A 457 23.57 -6.29 12.11
C GLU A 457 23.14 -6.03 10.67
N ILE A 458 23.06 -7.10 9.86
CA ILE A 458 22.55 -7.03 8.48
C ILE A 458 21.08 -6.60 8.52
N LEU A 459 20.29 -7.15 9.45
CA LEU A 459 18.89 -6.78 9.62
C LEU A 459 18.72 -5.29 9.93
N ASP A 460 19.45 -4.77 10.93
CA ASP A 460 19.40 -3.35 11.31
C ASP A 460 19.84 -2.44 10.16
N THR A 461 20.92 -2.81 9.46
CA THR A 461 21.42 -2.06 8.31
C THR A 461 20.40 -2.02 7.17
N ALA A 462 19.78 -3.16 6.83
CA ALA A 462 18.77 -3.24 5.77
C ALA A 462 17.54 -2.39 6.10
N ILE A 463 17.08 -2.44 7.36
CA ILE A 463 15.91 -1.67 7.82
C ILE A 463 16.20 -0.17 7.85
N ARG A 464 17.41 0.24 8.25
CA ARG A 464 17.86 1.63 8.16
C ARG A 464 18.00 2.11 6.72
N GLY A 465 18.47 1.26 5.81
CA GLY A 465 18.49 1.52 4.37
C GLY A 465 17.11 1.86 3.84
N LYS A 466 16.10 1.04 4.16
CA LYS A 466 14.69 1.33 3.81
C LYS A 466 14.19 2.64 4.42
N ALA A 467 14.59 2.96 5.64
CA ALA A 467 14.23 4.26 6.22
C ALA A 467 14.88 5.45 5.50
N ALA A 468 16.13 5.30 5.06
CA ALA A 468 16.84 6.32 4.27
C ALA A 468 16.22 6.53 2.88
N GLU A 469 15.61 5.49 2.29
CA GLU A 469 14.78 5.57 1.07
C GLU A 469 13.44 6.30 1.29
N GLY A 470 13.18 6.84 2.48
CA GLY A 470 11.94 7.55 2.82
C GLY A 470 10.79 6.63 3.24
N HIS A 471 11.05 5.34 3.45
CA HIS A 471 10.05 4.41 3.96
C HIS A 471 9.97 4.44 5.49
N SER A 472 8.78 4.20 6.03
CA SER A 472 8.66 3.92 7.47
C SER A 472 9.20 2.53 7.76
N ALA A 473 10.20 2.44 8.63
CA ALA A 473 10.78 1.15 8.98
C ALA A 473 11.12 1.04 10.47
N ARG A 474 10.91 -0.13 11.07
CA ARG A 474 11.19 -0.39 12.49
C ARG A 474 11.76 -1.79 12.72
N LEU A 475 12.67 -1.89 13.68
CA LEU A 475 13.07 -3.16 14.27
C LEU A 475 12.11 -3.54 15.41
N VAL A 476 11.70 -4.80 15.40
CA VAL A 476 10.92 -5.43 16.47
C VAL A 476 11.54 -6.76 16.85
N ALA A 477 11.28 -7.21 18.07
CA ALA A 477 11.80 -8.48 18.56
C ALA A 477 10.79 -9.23 19.43
N GLY A 478 10.95 -10.55 19.48
CA GLY A 478 10.36 -11.38 20.55
C GLY A 478 10.88 -10.96 21.92
N TYR A 479 10.15 -11.29 22.98
CA TYR A 479 10.43 -10.72 24.31
C TYR A 479 11.42 -11.60 25.10
N CYS A 480 12.64 -11.76 24.58
CA CYS A 480 13.68 -12.64 25.14
C CYS A 480 14.74 -11.91 25.99
N TRP A 481 14.78 -10.57 25.95
CA TRP A 481 15.78 -9.75 26.64
C TRP A 481 15.17 -8.92 27.77
N PRO A 482 15.92 -8.61 28.84
CA PRO A 482 15.46 -7.73 29.91
C PRO A 482 14.99 -6.38 29.33
N TRP A 483 14.09 -5.68 30.03
CA TRP A 483 13.74 -4.31 29.67
C TRP A 483 14.01 -3.40 30.84
N SER A 484 15.14 -2.71 30.80
CA SER A 484 15.65 -1.92 31.91
C SER A 484 14.74 -0.76 32.29
N THR A 485 14.71 -0.47 33.60
CA THR A 485 13.84 0.59 34.18
C THR A 485 14.54 1.92 34.38
N THR A 486 15.86 1.92 34.27
CA THR A 486 16.75 3.06 34.51
C THR A 486 17.65 3.27 33.30
N LEU A 487 18.20 4.47 33.19
CA LEU A 487 19.23 4.78 32.20
C LEU A 487 20.55 4.10 32.58
N ALA A 488 21.39 3.88 31.57
CA ALA A 488 22.78 3.45 31.75
C ALA A 488 23.59 4.53 32.47
N ALA A 489 24.79 4.16 32.94
CA ALA A 489 25.67 5.07 33.69
C ALA A 489 26.09 6.32 32.89
N ASP A 490 26.10 6.24 31.56
CA ASP A 490 26.38 7.34 30.64
C ASP A 490 25.16 8.23 30.34
N GLY A 491 24.01 7.95 30.96
CA GLY A 491 22.75 8.67 30.76
C GLY A 491 21.97 8.27 29.51
N GLN A 492 22.40 7.25 28.77
CA GLN A 492 21.68 6.71 27.61
C GLN A 492 20.71 5.59 28.01
N LEU A 493 19.91 5.12 27.06
CA LEU A 493 19.13 3.89 27.25
C LEU A 493 20.07 2.68 27.36
N GLU A 494 19.78 1.79 28.31
CA GLU A 494 20.49 0.52 28.43
C GLU A 494 20.31 -0.31 27.14
N LYS A 495 21.42 -0.83 26.61
CA LYS A 495 21.42 -1.67 25.41
C LYS A 495 21.06 -3.12 25.78
N ASP A 496 19.83 -3.31 26.21
CA ASP A 496 19.35 -4.58 26.75
C ASP A 496 19.36 -5.74 25.73
N VAL A 497 19.09 -5.45 24.45
CA VAL A 497 19.04 -6.47 23.40
C VAL A 497 20.47 -6.72 22.91
N LYS A 498 21.04 -7.85 23.34
CA LYS A 498 22.41 -8.27 23.03
C LYS A 498 22.42 -9.62 22.34
N ILE A 499 22.99 -9.68 21.14
CA ILE A 499 23.11 -10.89 20.31
C ILE A 499 24.49 -10.90 19.68
N GLY A 500 25.44 -11.64 20.28
CA GLY A 500 26.85 -11.52 19.88
C GLY A 500 27.33 -10.08 20.11
N ASP A 501 27.88 -9.45 19.06
CA ASP A 501 28.35 -8.06 19.10
C ASP A 501 27.24 -7.03 18.83
N PHE A 502 26.07 -7.47 18.37
CA PHE A 502 24.92 -6.59 18.18
C PHE A 502 24.33 -6.18 19.51
N GLU A 503 24.28 -4.86 19.74
CA GLU A 503 23.64 -4.27 20.91
C GLU A 503 22.70 -3.11 20.53
N ARG A 504 21.46 -3.17 20.99
CA ARG A 504 20.47 -2.10 20.83
C ARG A 504 19.58 -1.96 22.06
N PRO A 505 19.09 -0.74 22.36
CA PRO A 505 18.13 -0.55 23.43
C PRO A 505 16.73 -0.99 22.99
N TRP A 506 15.94 -1.49 23.95
CA TRP A 506 14.49 -1.48 23.80
C TRP A 506 13.97 -0.04 23.76
N ASN A 507 12.76 0.13 23.27
CA ASN A 507 12.09 1.41 23.35
C ASN A 507 11.95 1.93 24.79
N ALA A 508 12.09 3.25 24.96
CA ALA A 508 12.10 3.88 26.28
C ALA A 508 10.76 3.71 27.00
N ARG A 509 10.76 3.26 28.25
CA ARG A 509 9.52 3.09 29.02
C ARG A 509 8.76 4.41 29.19
N ALA A 510 7.44 4.34 29.17
CA ALA A 510 6.58 5.53 29.29
C ALA A 510 6.80 6.32 30.60
N ASP A 511 7.14 5.65 31.70
CA ASP A 511 7.38 6.23 33.03
C ASP A 511 8.82 6.69 33.25
N MET A 512 9.74 6.43 32.31
CA MET A 512 11.14 6.84 32.40
C MET A 512 11.28 8.38 32.41
N LYS A 513 12.19 8.88 33.23
CA LYS A 513 12.51 10.31 33.42
C LYS A 513 13.98 10.56 33.08
N GLY A 514 14.33 11.81 32.77
CA GLY A 514 15.70 12.19 32.43
C GLY A 514 16.19 11.67 31.08
N LEU A 515 15.28 11.25 30.20
CA LEU A 515 15.62 10.78 28.86
C LEU A 515 16.38 11.88 28.08
N PRO A 516 17.45 11.52 27.37
CA PRO A 516 18.09 12.40 26.41
C PRO A 516 17.10 13.02 25.42
N ALA A 517 17.41 14.23 24.96
CA ALA A 517 16.61 14.90 23.94
C ALA A 517 16.56 14.06 22.66
N GLY A 518 15.37 13.97 22.06
CA GLY A 518 15.14 13.22 20.82
C GLY A 518 14.84 11.73 20.99
N ILE A 519 14.86 11.16 22.20
CA ILE A 519 14.48 9.76 22.41
C ILE A 519 12.96 9.65 22.66
N PRO A 520 12.18 9.06 21.74
CA PRO A 520 10.75 8.89 21.95
C PRO A 520 10.46 7.80 22.98
N LYS A 521 9.47 8.07 23.84
CA LYS A 521 8.91 7.06 24.75
C LYS A 521 8.15 5.99 23.96
N SER A 522 7.92 4.84 24.62
CA SER A 522 7.21 3.67 24.10
C SER A 522 5.85 4.00 23.49
N ASP A 523 5.16 5.01 24.05
CA ASP A 523 3.85 5.47 23.56
C ASP A 523 3.93 6.12 22.16
N PHE A 524 5.10 6.63 21.75
CA PHE A 524 5.33 7.34 20.49
C PHE A 524 6.38 6.69 19.57
N TRP A 525 7.11 5.67 20.06
CA TRP A 525 8.19 4.96 19.36
C TRP A 525 7.83 4.54 17.91
N ALA A 526 6.62 4.01 17.71
CA ALA A 526 6.20 3.55 16.40
C ALA A 526 6.03 4.69 15.38
N HIS A 527 5.65 5.88 15.83
CA HIS A 527 5.36 7.02 14.95
C HIS A 527 6.56 7.97 14.81
N ASP A 528 7.31 8.18 15.88
CA ASP A 528 8.42 9.14 15.92
C ASP A 528 9.64 8.61 15.15
N ALA A 529 10.24 9.42 14.27
CA ALA A 529 11.36 9.02 13.41
C ALA A 529 12.56 8.49 14.21
N ALA A 530 12.86 9.08 15.36
CA ALA A 530 13.94 8.63 16.24
C ALA A 530 13.66 7.28 16.92
N GLY A 531 12.46 6.71 16.72
CA GLY A 531 12.13 5.35 17.12
C GLY A 531 12.96 4.28 16.41
N ILE A 532 13.58 4.60 15.26
CA ILE A 532 14.45 3.66 14.54
C ILE A 532 15.71 3.26 15.33
N GLU A 533 16.13 4.10 16.28
CA GLU A 533 17.28 3.82 17.16
C GLU A 533 16.96 2.82 18.28
N GLN A 534 15.72 2.34 18.34
CA GLN A 534 15.20 1.50 19.42
C GLN A 534 14.47 0.28 18.84
N ILE A 535 14.51 -0.82 19.57
CA ILE A 535 13.74 -2.03 19.23
C ILE A 535 12.38 -1.98 19.93
N GLY A 536 11.31 -2.26 19.19
CA GLY A 536 9.96 -2.40 19.75
C GLY A 536 9.62 -3.84 20.11
N CYS A 537 8.78 -4.03 21.12
CA CYS A 537 8.17 -5.32 21.41
C CYS A 537 6.74 -5.40 20.85
N ILE A 538 6.10 -6.55 21.03
CA ILE A 538 4.71 -6.79 20.63
C ILE A 538 3.74 -5.70 21.09
N TYR A 539 3.89 -5.19 22.32
CA TYR A 539 2.95 -4.24 22.91
C TYR A 539 3.01 -2.83 22.31
N THR A 540 4.14 -2.47 21.71
CA THR A 540 4.34 -1.15 21.08
C THR A 540 4.25 -1.22 19.56
N ALA A 541 4.43 -2.40 18.97
CA ALA A 541 4.16 -2.64 17.57
C ALA A 541 2.67 -2.91 17.28
N GLN A 542 1.92 -3.47 18.24
CA GLN A 542 0.51 -3.81 18.03
C GLN A 542 -0.35 -2.55 17.79
N GLY A 543 -1.14 -2.59 16.70
CA GLY A 543 -1.94 -1.46 16.22
C GLY A 543 -1.21 -0.51 15.28
N PHE A 544 0.08 -0.73 15.01
CA PHE A 544 0.86 0.06 14.06
C PHE A 544 1.22 -0.75 12.82
N GLU A 545 1.64 -0.04 11.78
CA GLU A 545 2.07 -0.56 10.48
C GLU A 545 3.29 0.23 10.02
N PHE A 546 4.21 -0.45 9.34
CA PHE A 546 5.43 0.13 8.77
C PHE A 546 5.55 -0.35 7.33
N ASP A 547 6.15 0.44 6.44
CA ASP A 547 6.45 -0.05 5.09
C ASP A 547 7.34 -1.29 5.17
N TYR A 548 8.37 -1.24 6.00
CA TYR A 548 9.29 -2.35 6.24
C TYR A 548 9.41 -2.66 7.74
N VAL A 549 9.37 -3.93 8.10
CA VAL A 549 9.62 -4.37 9.48
C VAL A 549 10.79 -5.35 9.52
N GLY A 550 11.71 -5.15 10.46
CA GLY A 550 12.74 -6.13 10.76
C GLY A 550 12.38 -6.88 12.04
N VAL A 551 12.25 -8.20 11.96
CA VAL A 551 11.87 -9.07 13.08
C VAL A 551 13.08 -9.86 13.55
N ILE A 552 13.50 -9.60 14.78
CA ILE A 552 14.45 -10.44 15.51
C ILE A 552 13.66 -11.56 16.17
N TRP A 553 13.81 -12.77 15.63
CA TRP A 553 13.19 -13.98 16.14
C TRP A 553 14.06 -14.62 17.22
N GLY A 554 13.63 -14.45 18.48
CA GLY A 554 14.34 -14.95 19.65
C GLY A 554 14.03 -16.42 19.97
N ARG A 555 14.70 -16.95 20.99
CA ARG A 555 14.61 -18.37 21.39
C ARG A 555 13.35 -18.75 22.18
N ASP A 556 12.45 -17.80 22.48
CA ASP A 556 11.19 -18.07 23.18
C ASP A 556 10.19 -18.89 22.34
N LEU A 557 10.34 -18.90 21.02
CA LEU A 557 9.62 -19.79 20.09
C LEU A 557 10.60 -20.45 19.12
N ARG A 558 10.74 -21.77 19.22
CA ARG A 558 11.65 -22.56 18.38
C ARG A 558 10.92 -23.72 17.73
N TYR A 559 11.40 -24.16 16.57
CA TYR A 559 10.94 -25.38 15.93
C TYR A 559 11.89 -26.52 16.26
N ASP A 560 11.33 -27.65 16.72
CA ASP A 560 12.10 -28.86 16.96
C ASP A 560 11.92 -29.85 15.80
N PRO A 561 12.96 -30.08 14.98
CA PRO A 561 12.87 -31.00 13.86
C PRO A 561 12.72 -32.47 14.27
N ALA A 562 13.12 -32.85 15.50
CA ALA A 562 13.00 -34.24 15.96
C ALA A 562 11.55 -34.61 16.28
N THR A 563 10.77 -33.66 16.79
CA THR A 563 9.34 -33.85 17.10
C THR A 563 8.41 -33.28 16.03
N SER A 564 8.92 -32.44 15.12
CA SER A 564 8.14 -31.67 14.14
C SER A 564 7.11 -30.75 14.79
N GLU A 565 7.46 -30.17 15.94
CA GLU A 565 6.58 -29.33 16.74
C GLU A 565 7.22 -27.97 17.07
N TRP A 566 6.35 -26.99 17.33
CA TRP A 566 6.76 -25.70 17.88
C TRP A 566 6.91 -25.79 19.40
N ILE A 567 8.06 -25.38 19.92
CA ILE A 567 8.38 -25.32 21.34
C ILE A 567 8.36 -23.87 21.81
N GLY A 568 7.57 -23.60 22.86
CA GLY A 568 7.58 -22.33 23.57
C GLY A 568 8.47 -22.43 24.81
N ASP A 569 9.57 -21.68 24.85
CA ASP A 569 10.50 -21.69 25.99
C ASP A 569 10.24 -20.53 26.95
N ARG A 570 9.61 -20.85 28.08
CA ARG A 570 9.32 -19.90 29.17
C ARG A 570 10.56 -19.43 29.92
N ALA A 571 11.64 -20.22 29.94
CA ALA A 571 12.83 -19.89 30.71
C ALA A 571 13.52 -18.65 30.12
N VAL A 572 13.61 -18.59 28.79
CA VAL A 572 14.23 -17.49 28.05
C VAL A 572 13.31 -16.29 27.85
N SER A 573 11.99 -16.47 27.89
CA SER A 573 11.05 -15.35 27.82
C SER A 573 11.20 -14.42 29.03
N GLN A 574 11.26 -13.12 28.76
CA GLN A 574 11.30 -12.02 29.72
C GLN A 574 9.95 -11.30 29.85
N ASP A 575 8.93 -11.78 29.15
CA ASP A 575 7.56 -11.29 29.32
C ASP A 575 6.97 -11.84 30.62
N GLY A 576 7.08 -11.06 31.70
CA GLY A 576 6.56 -11.46 33.00
C GLY A 576 5.05 -11.73 33.04
N GLU A 577 4.23 -11.14 32.17
CA GLU A 577 2.78 -11.43 32.14
C GLU A 577 2.51 -12.77 31.45
N VAL A 578 3.13 -13.01 30.29
CA VAL A 578 2.94 -14.23 29.50
C VAL A 578 3.61 -15.44 30.16
N LYS A 579 4.84 -15.28 30.66
CA LYS A 579 5.63 -16.33 31.34
C LYS A 579 4.93 -16.94 32.55
N ARG A 580 4.15 -16.13 33.29
CA ARG A 580 3.41 -16.57 34.49
C ARG A 580 2.30 -17.57 34.17
N ARG A 581 1.81 -17.62 32.93
CA ARG A 581 0.77 -18.55 32.50
C ARG A 581 1.41 -19.75 31.80
N ALA A 582 1.44 -20.91 32.47
CA ALA A 582 1.96 -22.13 31.87
C ALA A 582 1.09 -22.62 30.71
N GLU A 583 -0.22 -22.67 30.93
CA GLU A 583 -1.21 -23.12 29.96
C GLU A 583 -1.47 -22.03 28.90
N GLY A 584 -1.31 -22.36 27.63
CA GLY A 584 -1.50 -21.42 26.52
C GLY A 584 -0.30 -20.51 26.23
N PHE A 585 0.84 -20.68 26.90
CA PHE A 585 2.08 -19.93 26.62
C PHE A 585 2.46 -20.00 25.13
N LEU A 586 2.54 -21.22 24.59
CA LEU A 586 2.89 -21.45 23.18
C LEU A 586 1.97 -20.70 22.22
N ALA A 587 0.66 -20.70 22.48
CA ALA A 587 -0.30 -19.98 21.65
C ALA A 587 -0.09 -18.46 21.71
N LEU A 588 0.17 -17.90 22.89
CA LEU A 588 0.44 -16.47 23.05
C LEU A 588 1.74 -16.03 22.35
N VAL A 589 2.80 -16.85 22.41
CA VAL A 589 4.06 -16.55 21.72
C VAL A 589 3.92 -16.72 20.21
N LYS A 590 3.20 -17.74 19.72
CA LYS A 590 2.84 -17.86 18.30
C LYS A 590 2.06 -16.64 17.81
N ASN A 591 1.06 -16.19 18.57
CA ASN A 591 0.31 -14.97 18.26
C ASN A 591 1.20 -13.73 18.25
N THR A 592 2.18 -13.66 19.16
CA THR A 592 3.16 -12.57 19.20
C THR A 592 3.93 -12.52 17.88
N TYR A 593 4.55 -13.61 17.43
CA TYR A 593 5.29 -13.63 16.16
C TYR A 593 4.39 -13.42 14.95
N ARG A 594 3.20 -14.03 14.92
CA ARG A 594 2.19 -13.77 13.88
C ARG A 594 1.92 -12.28 13.74
N VAL A 595 1.77 -11.59 14.86
CA VAL A 595 1.54 -10.15 14.88
C VAL A 595 2.78 -9.38 14.41
N LEU A 596 3.99 -9.72 14.85
CA LEU A 596 5.22 -9.01 14.45
C LEU A 596 5.50 -9.13 12.95
N LEU A 597 5.37 -10.33 12.38
CA LEU A 597 5.61 -10.63 10.97
C LEU A 597 4.62 -9.88 10.05
N SER A 598 3.41 -9.65 10.54
CA SER A 598 2.35 -8.96 9.80
C SER A 598 2.30 -7.45 10.06
N ARG A 599 3.41 -6.81 10.46
CA ARG A 599 3.48 -5.33 10.61
C ARG A 599 3.99 -4.60 9.37
N GLY A 600 4.65 -5.31 8.46
CA GLY A 600 5.13 -4.76 7.19
C GLY A 600 3.99 -4.53 6.20
N MET A 601 4.00 -3.40 5.51
CA MET A 601 3.10 -3.10 4.39
C MET A 601 3.72 -3.50 3.05
N LYS A 602 5.04 -3.36 2.91
CA LYS A 602 5.80 -3.69 1.68
C LYS A 602 6.75 -4.86 1.88
N GLY A 603 7.38 -4.97 3.06
CA GLY A 603 8.27 -6.09 3.33
C GLY A 603 8.50 -6.41 4.81
N CYS A 604 8.95 -7.64 5.05
CA CYS A 604 9.31 -8.21 6.35
C CYS A 604 10.68 -8.89 6.26
N TYR A 605 11.66 -8.35 6.96
CA TYR A 605 13.00 -8.93 7.05
C TYR A 605 13.17 -9.64 8.38
N ILE A 606 13.79 -10.81 8.39
CA ILE A 606 13.81 -11.67 9.57
C ILE A 606 15.22 -12.15 9.84
N TYR A 607 15.63 -12.07 11.10
CA TYR A 607 16.81 -12.76 11.63
C TYR A 607 16.35 -13.79 12.66
N PHE A 608 16.92 -14.99 12.62
CA PHE A 608 16.64 -16.07 13.57
C PHE A 608 17.84 -16.34 14.47
N GLU A 609 17.61 -16.33 15.78
CA GLU A 609 18.63 -16.73 16.75
C GLU A 609 18.83 -18.25 16.80
N ASP A 610 17.80 -19.02 16.42
CA ASP A 610 17.81 -20.48 16.37
C ASP A 610 17.88 -20.99 14.93
N ARG A 611 18.94 -21.73 14.60
CA ARG A 611 19.24 -22.16 13.22
C ARG A 611 18.31 -23.25 12.70
N GLU A 612 17.75 -24.11 13.57
CA GLU A 612 16.79 -25.13 13.12
C GLU A 612 15.44 -24.50 12.79
N THR A 613 15.03 -23.51 13.58
CA THR A 613 13.86 -22.68 13.28
C THR A 613 14.04 -21.93 11.96
N GLU A 614 15.22 -21.34 11.72
CA GLU A 614 15.54 -20.70 10.44
C GLU A 614 15.39 -21.67 9.25
N LYS A 615 15.99 -22.86 9.35
CA LYS A 615 15.92 -23.88 8.29
C LYS A 615 14.49 -24.30 7.99
N PHE A 616 13.68 -24.51 9.03
CA PHE A 616 12.27 -24.85 8.88
C PHE A 616 11.47 -23.75 8.18
N VAL A 617 11.66 -22.49 8.57
CA VAL A 617 10.95 -21.37 7.93
C VAL A 617 11.42 -21.19 6.48
N ARG A 618 12.74 -21.28 6.22
CA ARG A 618 13.29 -21.23 4.86
C ARG A 618 12.75 -22.34 3.97
N SER A 619 12.58 -23.56 4.49
CA SER A 619 12.02 -24.68 3.70
C SER A 619 10.53 -24.49 3.34
N ARG A 620 9.89 -23.44 3.88
CA ARG A 620 8.50 -23.07 3.58
C ARG A 620 8.42 -21.88 2.62
N ILE A 621 9.53 -21.44 2.04
CA ILE A 621 9.59 -20.30 1.10
C ILE A 621 10.31 -20.74 -0.17
N GLU A 622 9.74 -20.38 -1.31
CA GLU A 622 10.35 -20.53 -2.64
C GLU A 622 10.80 -19.16 -3.16
N ASN A 623 11.85 -19.15 -3.99
CA ASN A 623 12.34 -17.96 -4.68
C ASN A 623 12.73 -16.79 -3.74
N LEU A 624 13.16 -17.10 -2.51
CA LEU A 624 13.54 -16.12 -1.50
C LEU A 624 14.61 -15.14 -2.01
N GLY A 625 14.36 -13.84 -1.88
CA GLY A 625 15.31 -12.78 -2.25
C GLY A 625 15.39 -12.46 -3.75
N LEU A 626 14.58 -13.11 -4.61
CA LEU A 626 14.39 -12.67 -5.99
C LEU A 626 13.45 -11.46 -6.04
N ALA A 627 13.80 -10.44 -6.82
CA ALA A 627 12.93 -9.29 -7.06
C ALA A 627 11.57 -9.78 -7.63
N PRO A 628 10.44 -9.24 -7.15
CA PRO A 628 9.13 -9.69 -7.59
C PRO A 628 8.98 -9.49 -9.10
N LYS A 629 8.62 -10.56 -9.83
CA LYS A 629 8.31 -10.44 -11.25
C LYS A 629 6.94 -9.78 -11.36
N LEU A 630 6.86 -8.66 -12.08
CA LEU A 630 5.59 -8.27 -12.71
C LEU A 630 5.26 -9.39 -13.71
N SER A 631 4.15 -10.09 -13.48
CA SER A 631 3.67 -11.17 -14.34
C SER A 631 3.41 -10.64 -15.75
N ILE A 632 4.34 -10.89 -16.65
CA ILE A 632 4.17 -10.69 -18.09
C ILE A 632 4.62 -11.99 -18.75
N ASP A 633 3.67 -12.86 -19.06
CA ASP A 633 3.94 -13.95 -19.99
C ASP A 633 4.11 -13.37 -21.40
N LYS A 634 5.33 -13.46 -21.92
CA LYS A 634 5.59 -13.44 -23.37
C LYS A 634 6.36 -14.71 -23.75
N PRO A 635 6.14 -15.22 -24.98
CA PRO A 635 6.81 -16.43 -25.43
C PRO A 635 8.32 -16.19 -25.57
N ILE A 636 9.07 -17.20 -25.13
CA ILE A 636 10.52 -17.26 -25.04
C ILE A 636 11.17 -16.85 -26.37
N ARG A 637 11.94 -15.76 -26.36
CA ARG A 637 13.11 -15.59 -27.21
C ARG A 637 14.34 -15.55 -26.31
N GLU A 638 15.32 -16.38 -26.63
CA GLU A 638 16.57 -16.57 -25.90
C GLU A 638 17.21 -15.22 -25.54
N MET A 639 17.22 -14.88 -24.24
CA MET A 639 17.99 -13.76 -23.70
C MET A 639 19.26 -14.32 -23.04
N VAL A 640 20.40 -13.84 -23.54
CA VAL A 640 21.71 -13.98 -22.92
C VAL A 640 21.66 -13.26 -21.55
N PRO A 641 22.21 -13.85 -20.47
CA PRO A 641 22.12 -13.26 -19.14
C PRO A 641 22.91 -11.96 -19.05
N GLU A 642 22.23 -10.84 -18.83
CA GLU A 642 22.86 -9.59 -18.37
C GLU A 642 23.29 -9.75 -16.91
N THR A 643 24.53 -9.36 -16.64
CA THR A 643 25.18 -9.45 -15.33
C THR A 643 24.67 -8.31 -14.44
N PRO A 644 24.43 -8.51 -13.12
CA PRO A 644 23.95 -7.46 -12.24
C PRO A 644 24.96 -6.31 -12.14
N MET A 645 24.54 -5.10 -12.50
CA MET A 645 25.31 -3.87 -12.26
C MET A 645 25.27 -3.55 -10.76
N PHE A 646 26.43 -3.68 -10.11
CA PHE A 646 26.71 -3.05 -8.83
C PHE A 646 26.63 -1.51 -8.99
N ASP A 647 26.09 -0.80 -7.99
CA ASP A 647 26.12 0.68 -7.93
C ASP A 647 27.56 1.15 -7.71
N SER A 648 28.35 1.21 -8.78
CA SER A 648 29.74 1.64 -8.80
C SER A 648 29.83 3.10 -9.27
N ARG A 649 29.52 4.05 -8.37
CA ARG A 649 29.84 5.45 -8.64
C ARG A 649 31.38 5.61 -8.65
N PRO A 650 32.00 6.14 -9.71
CA PRO A 650 33.47 6.21 -9.83
C PRO A 650 34.11 7.38 -9.06
N PHE A 651 33.37 7.98 -8.12
CA PHE A 651 33.76 9.15 -7.34
C PHE A 651 33.16 9.08 -5.94
N GLN A 652 33.80 9.76 -5.00
CA GLN A 652 33.34 9.84 -3.62
C GLN A 652 32.42 11.04 -3.43
N VAL A 653 31.25 10.82 -2.83
CA VAL A 653 30.38 11.90 -2.35
C VAL A 653 30.95 12.45 -1.04
N LEU A 654 31.20 13.75 -0.97
CA LEU A 654 31.65 14.44 0.23
C LEU A 654 30.45 14.91 1.08
N PRO A 655 30.46 14.67 2.40
CA PRO A 655 29.46 15.23 3.29
C PRO A 655 29.61 16.76 3.38
N GLY A 656 28.50 17.50 3.48
CA GLY A 656 28.46 18.97 3.32
C GLY A 656 29.42 19.80 4.18
N ARG A 657 29.90 19.27 5.32
CA ARG A 657 30.91 19.93 6.18
C ARG A 657 32.33 19.94 5.59
N ASP A 658 32.64 19.01 4.69
CA ASP A 658 33.97 18.78 4.12
C ASP A 658 34.09 19.36 2.69
N VAL A 659 33.00 19.95 2.18
CA VAL A 659 32.90 20.53 0.83
C VAL A 659 33.51 21.93 0.81
N ARG A 660 34.43 22.15 -0.13
CA ARG A 660 34.91 23.47 -0.57
C ARG A 660 34.58 23.61 -2.07
N PRO A 661 33.48 24.30 -2.41
CA PRO A 661 32.96 24.37 -3.77
C PRO A 661 34.02 24.75 -4.81
N TRP A 662 34.20 23.90 -5.83
CA TRP A 662 35.18 24.06 -6.91
C TRP A 662 36.65 24.21 -6.47
N GLU A 663 36.96 23.87 -5.21
CA GLU A 663 38.32 23.70 -4.71
C GLU A 663 38.65 22.21 -4.55
N ASN A 664 37.79 21.45 -3.86
CA ASN A 664 37.97 20.01 -3.62
C ASN A 664 36.83 19.13 -4.15
N ALA A 665 35.74 19.72 -4.61
CA ALA A 665 34.60 19.00 -5.15
C ALA A 665 33.83 19.83 -6.20
N VAL A 666 33.06 19.14 -7.03
CA VAL A 666 32.09 19.73 -7.95
C VAL A 666 30.69 19.24 -7.60
N PRO A 667 29.63 20.02 -7.90
CA PRO A 667 28.26 19.59 -7.64
C PRO A 667 27.88 18.37 -8.49
N LEU A 668 27.13 17.45 -7.90
CA LEU A 668 26.47 16.36 -8.60
C LEU A 668 25.04 16.80 -8.94
N LEU A 669 24.72 16.87 -10.23
CA LEU A 669 23.38 17.20 -10.71
C LEU A 669 22.67 15.92 -11.14
N ASP A 670 21.46 15.71 -10.62
CA ASP A 670 20.55 14.66 -11.07
C ASP A 670 19.87 15.09 -12.38
N LEU A 671 20.66 15.28 -13.43
CA LEU A 671 20.18 15.60 -14.78
C LEU A 671 19.94 14.30 -15.53
N LYS A 672 18.66 13.95 -15.72
CA LYS A 672 18.29 12.87 -16.65
C LYS A 672 18.32 13.41 -18.06
N ILE A 673 19.44 13.20 -18.73
CA ILE A 673 19.58 13.50 -20.16
C ILE A 673 18.84 12.40 -20.93
N ALA A 674 18.01 12.72 -21.92
CA ALA A 674 17.28 11.70 -22.69
C ALA A 674 18.02 11.28 -23.97
N ALA A 675 17.77 10.04 -24.40
CA ALA A 675 18.34 9.46 -25.62
C ALA A 675 17.75 10.04 -26.93
N GLY A 676 16.71 10.86 -26.88
CA GLY A 676 15.98 11.31 -28.07
C GLY A 676 16.24 12.77 -28.41
N ASP A 677 15.13 13.50 -28.61
CA ASP A 677 15.12 14.92 -28.94
C ASP A 677 15.54 15.76 -27.72
N PHE A 678 14.74 15.78 -26.64
CA PHE A 678 15.07 16.41 -25.36
C PHE A 678 14.40 15.63 -24.20
N SER A 679 14.94 15.70 -22.98
CA SER A 679 14.39 15.05 -21.77
C SER A 679 13.04 15.62 -21.34
N ASP A 680 12.41 15.06 -20.29
CA ASP A 680 11.32 15.77 -19.61
C ASP A 680 11.83 17.09 -18.98
N ALA A 681 10.92 18.05 -18.75
CA ALA A 681 11.24 19.36 -18.17
C ALA A 681 11.76 19.19 -16.73
N GLN A 682 12.95 19.72 -16.47
CA GLN A 682 13.67 19.58 -15.20
C GLN A 682 14.10 20.96 -14.71
N SER A 683 13.72 21.31 -13.48
CA SER A 683 14.17 22.55 -12.81
C SER A 683 15.63 22.45 -12.41
N LEU A 684 16.46 23.36 -12.93
CA LEU A 684 17.82 23.60 -12.42
C LEU A 684 17.72 24.68 -11.34
N GLU A 685 17.28 24.32 -10.14
CA GLU A 685 17.43 25.20 -8.97
C GLU A 685 18.46 24.67 -7.98
N GLU A 686 19.15 25.66 -7.42
CA GLU A 686 20.37 25.64 -6.65
C GLU A 686 20.15 25.06 -5.25
N ASP A 687 20.39 23.76 -5.10
CA ASP A 687 20.91 23.15 -3.87
C ASP A 687 21.44 21.77 -4.28
N ALA A 688 22.71 21.71 -4.70
CA ALA A 688 23.37 20.42 -4.92
C ALA A 688 23.34 19.62 -3.62
N LEU A 689 22.44 18.64 -3.51
CA LEU A 689 22.29 17.77 -2.34
C LEU A 689 23.55 16.93 -2.08
N GLU A 690 24.39 16.74 -3.12
CA GLU A 690 25.63 15.98 -3.08
C GLU A 690 26.75 16.71 -3.84
N TRP A 691 27.96 16.72 -3.27
CA TRP A 691 29.19 17.22 -3.90
C TRP A 691 30.16 16.06 -4.05
N VAL A 692 30.84 15.96 -5.18
CA VAL A 692 31.69 14.81 -5.51
C VAL A 692 33.14 15.22 -5.74
N THR A 693 34.07 14.36 -5.31
CA THR A 693 35.47 14.52 -5.67
C THR A 693 35.68 14.16 -7.13
N LEU A 694 36.62 14.86 -7.78
CA LEU A 694 37.12 14.45 -9.08
C LEU A 694 38.38 13.59 -8.90
N PRO A 695 38.72 12.73 -9.87
CA PRO A 695 39.99 12.00 -9.87
C PRO A 695 41.19 12.93 -9.65
N ASP A 696 42.21 12.46 -8.92
CA ASP A 696 43.34 13.28 -8.44
C ASP A 696 44.07 14.11 -9.51
N HIS A 697 44.00 13.68 -10.78
CA HIS A 697 44.63 14.36 -11.91
C HIS A 697 43.79 15.53 -12.47
N ILE A 698 42.57 15.73 -12.01
CA ILE A 698 41.64 16.78 -12.46
C ILE A 698 41.38 17.74 -11.30
N ARG A 699 41.74 19.01 -11.49
CA ARG A 699 41.39 20.06 -10.52
C ARG A 699 39.99 20.59 -10.81
N PRO A 700 39.08 20.62 -9.82
CA PRO A 700 37.80 21.31 -9.94
C PRO A 700 37.97 22.76 -10.41
N GLN A 701 37.06 23.22 -11.28
CA GLN A 701 37.00 24.61 -11.73
C GLN A 701 35.58 25.16 -11.65
N PRO A 702 35.38 26.46 -11.35
CA PRO A 702 34.06 27.08 -11.36
C PRO A 702 33.28 26.80 -12.65
N GLY A 703 32.01 26.41 -12.50
CA GLY A 703 31.14 26.04 -13.62
C GLY A 703 31.28 24.59 -14.10
N GLN A 704 32.06 23.75 -13.41
CA GLN A 704 32.04 22.30 -13.61
C GLN A 704 30.99 21.62 -12.74
N PHE A 705 30.42 20.52 -13.25
CA PHE A 705 29.47 19.65 -12.54
C PHE A 705 29.50 18.23 -13.09
N VAL A 706 29.08 17.25 -12.28
CA VAL A 706 28.93 15.85 -12.69
C VAL A 706 27.45 15.52 -12.88
N ALA A 707 27.12 14.76 -13.92
CA ALA A 707 25.78 14.23 -14.15
C ALA A 707 25.84 12.84 -14.80
N GLN A 708 24.80 12.03 -14.61
CA GLN A 708 24.69 10.73 -15.28
C GLN A 708 24.06 10.90 -16.66
N VAL A 709 24.73 10.36 -17.69
CA VAL A 709 24.19 10.33 -19.05
C VAL A 709 23.35 9.07 -19.21
N VAL A 710 22.04 9.24 -19.41
CA VAL A 710 21.11 8.14 -19.65
C VAL A 710 20.68 8.16 -21.12
N GLY A 711 20.69 7.01 -21.79
CA GLY A 711 20.26 6.87 -23.17
C GLY A 711 21.36 6.54 -24.18
N ASP A 712 20.94 5.98 -25.32
CA ASP A 712 21.85 5.38 -26.30
C ASP A 712 22.25 6.28 -27.47
N SER A 713 21.78 7.53 -27.49
CA SER A 713 21.96 8.47 -28.62
C SER A 713 23.41 8.88 -28.90
N MET A 714 24.28 8.66 -27.91
CA MET A 714 25.71 8.95 -27.93
C MET A 714 26.54 7.71 -27.60
N ASN A 715 25.95 6.49 -27.65
CA ASN A 715 26.54 5.27 -27.09
C ASN A 715 27.91 4.87 -27.67
N ARG A 716 28.31 5.40 -28.85
CA ARG A 716 29.65 5.18 -29.40
C ARG A 716 30.74 5.95 -28.67
N ARG A 717 30.41 7.07 -28.01
CA ARG A 717 31.35 7.93 -27.27
C ARG A 717 31.05 8.03 -25.79
N VAL A 718 29.78 7.98 -25.42
CA VAL A 718 29.28 8.07 -24.04
C VAL A 718 28.26 6.95 -23.87
N PRO A 719 28.67 5.78 -23.35
CA PRO A 719 27.77 4.66 -23.09
C PRO A 719 26.62 5.04 -22.15
N ASN A 720 25.47 4.39 -22.29
CA ASN A 720 24.33 4.58 -21.40
C ASN A 720 24.71 4.28 -19.94
N GLY A 721 24.32 5.16 -19.01
CA GLY A 721 24.60 5.05 -17.58
C GLY A 721 25.94 5.66 -17.15
N THR A 722 26.72 6.22 -18.09
CA THR A 722 28.04 6.82 -17.81
C THR A 722 27.92 8.10 -17.01
N TRP A 723 28.72 8.25 -15.97
CA TRP A 723 28.88 9.52 -15.27
C TRP A 723 29.84 10.44 -16.04
N ALA A 724 29.48 11.70 -16.24
CA ALA A 724 30.24 12.63 -17.04
C ALA A 724 30.46 13.96 -16.33
N LEU A 725 31.67 14.50 -16.48
CA LEU A 725 32.03 15.84 -16.04
C LEU A 725 31.75 16.83 -17.17
N PHE A 726 30.97 17.86 -16.87
CA PHE A 726 30.61 18.94 -17.78
C PHE A 726 31.20 20.26 -17.33
N THR A 727 31.33 21.22 -18.25
CA THR A 727 31.68 22.61 -17.93
C THR A 727 30.79 23.60 -18.68
N THR A 728 30.34 24.65 -17.98
CA THR A 728 29.61 25.79 -18.55
C THR A 728 30.55 26.84 -19.18
N SER A 729 31.87 26.73 -18.98
CA SER A 729 32.86 27.65 -19.53
C SER A 729 33.11 27.41 -21.03
N MET A 730 32.34 28.08 -21.88
CA MET A 730 32.35 27.89 -23.34
C MET A 730 33.46 28.68 -24.08
N ARG A 731 34.72 28.59 -23.62
CA ARG A 731 35.84 29.25 -24.29
C ARG A 731 36.30 28.47 -25.55
N GLY A 732 36.37 29.15 -26.69
CA GLY A 732 36.85 28.59 -27.97
C GLY A 732 35.75 27.96 -28.85
N SER A 733 36.16 27.33 -29.97
CA SER A 733 35.21 26.70 -30.90
C SER A 733 34.47 25.52 -30.26
N ARG A 734 33.17 25.42 -30.56
CA ARG A 734 32.29 24.29 -30.19
C ARG A 734 32.26 23.19 -31.25
N GLN A 735 32.81 23.44 -32.44
CA GLN A 735 32.79 22.52 -33.58
C GLN A 735 33.37 21.14 -33.21
N GLY A 736 32.57 20.09 -33.43
CA GLY A 736 32.93 18.69 -33.20
C GLY A 736 32.93 18.25 -31.73
N LYS A 737 32.61 19.14 -30.78
CA LYS A 737 32.55 18.81 -29.35
C LYS A 737 31.20 18.19 -28.98
N VAL A 738 31.21 17.36 -27.95
CA VAL A 738 29.98 16.84 -27.33
C VAL A 738 29.42 17.91 -26.40
N VAL A 739 28.20 18.35 -26.66
CA VAL A 739 27.56 19.47 -25.97
C VAL A 739 26.25 19.05 -25.32
N LEU A 740 25.95 19.65 -24.18
CA LEU A 740 24.68 19.58 -23.50
C LEU A 740 23.83 20.77 -23.97
N ALA A 741 22.71 20.48 -24.63
CA ALA A 741 21.77 21.47 -25.11
C ALA A 741 20.48 21.43 -24.27
N GLN A 742 19.92 22.59 -23.96
CA GLN A 742 18.69 22.79 -23.21
C GLN A 742 17.64 23.44 -24.13
N ARG A 743 16.41 22.94 -24.13
CA ARG A 743 15.24 23.60 -24.72
C ARG A 743 14.21 23.94 -23.64
N ARG A 744 13.56 25.09 -23.76
CA ARG A 744 12.47 25.54 -22.88
C ARG A 744 11.20 25.69 -23.73
N GLU A 745 10.03 25.35 -23.20
CA GLU A 745 8.74 25.52 -23.87
C GLU A 745 7.93 26.67 -23.23
N LEU A 746 7.10 27.36 -24.01
CA LEU A 746 6.21 28.42 -23.52
C LEU A 746 5.21 27.84 -22.50
N GLY A 747 5.34 28.23 -21.24
CA GLY A 747 4.53 27.74 -20.11
C GLY A 747 5.32 26.96 -19.06
N ASP A 748 6.59 26.62 -19.34
CA ASP A 748 7.52 26.07 -18.36
C ASP A 748 7.83 27.13 -17.27
N PRO A 749 7.87 26.75 -15.96
CA PRO A 749 8.45 27.59 -14.91
C PRO A 749 9.84 28.11 -15.32
N ASP A 750 10.21 29.34 -14.93
CA ASP A 750 11.42 30.07 -15.39
C ASP A 750 12.75 29.29 -15.28
N GLU A 751 12.80 28.23 -14.46
CA GLU A 751 13.98 27.40 -14.17
C GLU A 751 13.93 25.99 -14.74
N SER A 752 12.81 25.57 -15.35
CA SER A 752 12.67 24.23 -15.93
C SER A 752 13.09 24.19 -17.40
N GLY A 753 13.83 23.14 -17.78
CA GLY A 753 14.23 22.93 -19.17
C GLY A 753 14.51 21.47 -19.48
N ARG A 754 14.48 21.13 -20.76
CA ARG A 754 14.69 19.78 -21.29
C ARG A 754 16.09 19.66 -21.88
N TYR A 755 16.83 18.59 -21.60
CA TYR A 755 18.26 18.44 -21.95
C TYR A 755 18.54 17.30 -22.92
N THR A 756 19.53 17.49 -23.81
CA THR A 756 20.03 16.47 -24.75
C THR A 756 21.54 16.59 -24.94
N LEU A 757 22.21 15.46 -25.22
CA LEU A 757 23.65 15.40 -25.46
C LEU A 757 23.93 15.00 -26.90
N LYS A 758 24.65 15.84 -27.66
CA LYS A 758 24.93 15.63 -29.09
C LYS A 758 26.29 16.19 -29.50
N ILE A 759 26.78 15.82 -30.68
CA ILE A 759 27.96 16.47 -31.31
C ILE A 759 27.50 17.78 -31.96
N TYR A 760 28.14 18.88 -31.58
CA TYR A 760 27.90 20.19 -32.17
C TYR A 760 28.58 20.32 -33.53
N ASP A 761 27.81 20.58 -34.59
CA ASP A 761 28.28 20.76 -35.96
C ASP A 761 27.68 22.04 -36.53
N ALA A 762 28.49 23.06 -36.84
CA ALA A 762 28.05 24.33 -37.37
C ALA A 762 28.68 24.63 -38.73
N ARG A 763 27.85 25.00 -39.70
CA ARG A 763 28.30 25.52 -41.00
C ARG A 763 28.39 27.03 -40.92
N LYS A 764 29.48 27.59 -41.42
CA LYS A 764 29.73 29.03 -41.44
C LYS A 764 30.32 29.44 -42.78
N HIS A 765 29.95 30.61 -43.27
CA HIS A 765 30.68 31.30 -44.33
C HIS A 765 31.20 32.64 -43.77
N GLU A 766 32.18 33.20 -44.45
CA GLU A 766 32.78 34.48 -44.08
C GLU A 766 32.36 35.50 -45.14
N ASP A 767 31.75 36.60 -44.71
CA ASP A 767 31.38 37.72 -45.57
C ASP A 767 32.11 39.00 -45.11
N ASP A 768 31.86 40.12 -45.81
CA ASP A 768 32.51 41.42 -45.53
C ASP A 768 32.19 41.98 -44.11
N SER A 769 31.28 41.35 -43.36
CA SER A 769 30.91 41.69 -41.98
C SER A 769 31.48 40.75 -40.90
N GLY A 770 32.09 39.63 -41.30
CA GLY A 770 32.74 38.65 -40.41
C GLY A 770 32.25 37.22 -40.64
N ILE A 771 32.39 36.38 -39.61
CA ILE A 771 31.93 34.98 -39.66
C ILE A 771 30.42 34.92 -39.44
N VAL A 772 29.68 34.47 -40.45
CA VAL A 772 28.23 34.24 -40.38
C VAL A 772 27.97 32.73 -40.32
N TYR A 773 27.25 32.29 -39.29
CA TYR A 773 26.86 30.89 -39.13
C TYR A 773 25.57 30.62 -39.93
N GLU A 774 25.63 29.71 -40.91
CA GLU A 774 24.51 29.35 -41.80
C GLU A 774 23.51 28.40 -41.12
N SER A 775 24.02 27.43 -40.36
CA SER A 775 23.18 26.48 -39.64
C SER A 775 23.99 25.78 -38.55
N VAL A 776 23.30 25.42 -37.46
CA VAL A 776 23.84 24.57 -36.41
C VAL A 776 23.05 23.27 -36.37
N THR A 777 23.74 22.14 -36.31
CA THR A 777 23.16 20.82 -36.23
C THR A 777 23.76 20.06 -35.05
N LEU A 778 22.90 19.47 -34.22
CA LEU A 778 23.24 18.59 -33.14
C LEU A 778 23.10 17.14 -33.60
N ARG A 779 24.23 16.48 -33.81
CA ARG A 779 24.28 15.13 -34.38
C ARG A 779 24.39 14.05 -33.30
N PRO A 780 23.60 12.97 -33.37
CA PRO A 780 23.82 11.80 -32.53
C PRO A 780 25.08 11.04 -32.96
N ASP A 781 25.64 10.24 -32.05
CA ASP A 781 26.75 9.33 -32.32
C ASP A 781 26.44 7.96 -31.70
N SER A 782 25.54 7.23 -32.37
CA SER A 782 24.98 5.97 -31.89
C SER A 782 25.20 4.81 -32.86
N THR A 783 25.18 3.58 -32.34
CA THR A 783 25.04 2.35 -33.12
C THR A 783 23.62 2.12 -33.64
N ASP A 784 22.61 2.81 -33.10
CA ASP A 784 21.22 2.74 -33.55
C ASP A 784 20.92 3.89 -34.54
N GLU A 785 20.55 3.54 -35.77
CA GLU A 785 20.29 4.50 -36.85
C GLU A 785 18.97 5.28 -36.68
N ARG A 786 18.13 4.93 -35.70
CA ARG A 786 16.85 5.61 -35.44
C ARG A 786 17.01 7.02 -34.86
N TYR A 787 18.17 7.36 -34.29
CA TYR A 787 18.43 8.68 -33.74
C TYR A 787 18.74 9.69 -34.84
N GLN A 788 17.94 10.76 -34.93
CA GLN A 788 18.07 11.80 -35.94
C GLN A 788 18.85 13.02 -35.43
N ALA A 789 19.36 13.83 -36.36
CA ALA A 789 20.05 15.07 -36.05
C ALA A 789 19.04 16.22 -35.83
N ILE A 790 19.32 17.09 -34.86
CA ILE A 790 18.47 18.24 -34.52
C ILE A 790 19.07 19.49 -35.13
N SER A 791 18.32 20.22 -35.97
CA SER A 791 18.77 21.51 -36.50
C SER A 791 18.35 22.64 -35.55
N ILE A 792 19.26 23.58 -35.29
CA ILE A 792 19.01 24.78 -34.49
C ILE A 792 19.02 25.97 -35.44
N ASP A 793 17.92 26.73 -35.45
CA ASP A 793 17.86 28.03 -36.11
C ASP A 793 18.43 29.11 -35.17
N LEU A 794 19.36 29.92 -35.67
CA LEU A 794 20.07 30.93 -34.88
C LEU A 794 19.30 32.25 -34.72
N HIS A 795 18.15 32.39 -35.39
CA HIS A 795 17.34 33.61 -35.40
C HIS A 795 16.06 33.53 -34.53
N ASP A 796 15.86 32.44 -33.80
CA ASP A 796 14.64 32.16 -33.03
C ASP A 796 14.96 31.98 -31.53
N ASP A 797 14.40 32.83 -30.67
CA ASP A 797 14.68 32.86 -29.23
C ASP A 797 14.05 31.67 -28.46
N ASP A 798 13.10 30.94 -29.08
CA ASP A 798 12.37 29.79 -28.51
C ASP A 798 13.05 28.42 -28.79
N GLN A 799 14.30 28.41 -29.28
CA GLN A 799 15.03 27.20 -29.64
C GLN A 799 16.20 26.82 -28.70
N ALA A 800 16.68 25.58 -28.85
CA ALA A 800 17.62 24.93 -27.94
C ALA A 800 18.96 25.68 -27.79
N ARG A 801 19.36 25.95 -26.55
CA ARG A 801 20.59 26.65 -26.17
C ARG A 801 21.65 25.67 -25.68
N ILE A 802 22.90 25.87 -26.06
CA ILE A 802 24.01 25.07 -25.52
C ILE A 802 24.38 25.61 -24.14
N ILE A 803 24.32 24.75 -23.12
CA ILE A 803 24.52 25.14 -21.73
C ILE A 803 25.81 24.59 -21.12
N ALA A 804 26.34 23.49 -21.66
CA ALA A 804 27.60 22.92 -21.20
C ALA A 804 28.31 22.11 -22.29
N ILE A 805 29.59 21.83 -22.08
CA ILE A 805 30.43 20.97 -22.92
C ILE A 805 30.91 19.80 -22.08
N LEU A 806 30.91 18.59 -22.65
CA LEU A 806 31.50 17.41 -22.04
C LEU A 806 33.02 17.60 -21.90
N VAL A 807 33.54 17.49 -20.68
CA VAL A 807 34.98 17.52 -20.39
C VAL A 807 35.55 16.12 -20.53
N LEU A 808 34.95 15.14 -19.82
CA LEU A 808 35.34 13.73 -19.84
C LEU A 808 34.26 12.86 -19.19
N THR A 809 34.34 11.55 -19.44
CA THR A 809 33.58 10.52 -18.74
C THR A 809 34.37 10.02 -17.54
N LEU A 810 33.69 9.87 -16.41
CA LEU A 810 34.23 9.29 -15.19
C LEU A 810 33.99 7.78 -15.24
N VAL A 811 35.07 7.01 -15.11
CA VAL A 811 35.08 5.54 -15.18
C VAL A 811 35.63 4.98 -13.89
#